data_AF-A0A212D4Z7-F1
#
_entry.id   AF-A0A212D4Z7-F1
#
_cell.length_a   1.000
_cell.length_b   1.000
_cell.length_c   1.000
_cell.angle_alpha   90.00
_cell.angle_beta   90.00
_cell.angle_gamma   90.00
#
_symmetry.space_group_name_H-M   'P 1'
#
loop_
_entity.id
_entity.type
_entity.pdbx_description
1 polymer ?
#
loop_
_entity_poly.entity_id
_entity_poly.type
_entity_poly.pdbx_seq_one_letter_code
_entity_poly.pdbx_strand_id
1 'polypeptide(L)'
;MIWMRLACIISFICFFAHIAAVSINHLSKGNVYDGEFEEQKDISEINLGLDLFQGDILLQNSRNGLRDPSTRWKFPIPYILADNLALNAKGAILYAFEMFRLKSCVDFKPYEGESSYIIFQEFSGCWSEVGDRHVGQNLSIGQGCDYKAIVEHEILHALGFYHEQSRTDRDDYVNIWWDEILPGYQHNFNTYDDSFITDLNTPYDYESLMHYRPLSFNKNDSVPTITAKIPEFNSIIGQRMDFSAIDLERLNRMYNCTTTHTFLDHCDFEKANICGMIQGTRDDTDWVHEDNAQPGQADHTLAGQCTGAGYFMYLNTSFGAAEEAAMLESRILYPKRKQQCLQFFYKMTGSPSDRLVVWIRRDDGTGIVRKLVKVKTFQEEKKFRYLFQGTKGDPQNSSGGIYLDDITLTETPCPTGVWTVRNFSQVLQNTVKGDKLHSPRFYNSEGYGLGLTLYPQGRTSSGNSGYLGLTFHLCSGENDAVLEWPVENRQVIMTILDQEADVRKRMSSSMVFTTSKSQTSTAINGSVIWDRPSVVGSYDNSCECFRSIDWGWSAVISHQMLKRRSFLKNDDLIIFVDFEDITHLNQTEVQVQTSRLTPQGLVLHGQEQQTSEDSRKASLETALPSSLGQGQHSRQKRSVDNTGPLEDHNWPQYFRDPCDPNPCQNEGICVNVKGMVSCRCVSGPAFFYTGERCQALQLYSSVLGLLIGGVASMIFLTFTI
;
A
#
# COMPACT_ATOMS: atom_id res chain seq x y z
N MET A 1 -75.07 13.95 42.21
CA MET A 1 -74.17 14.83 42.97
C MET A 1 -72.77 14.64 42.38
N ILE A 2 -72.30 15.56 41.53
CA ILE A 2 -71.30 16.63 41.85
C ILE A 2 -69.93 15.98 42.16
N TRP A 3 -68.79 16.24 41.52
CA TRP A 3 -68.35 17.17 40.48
C TRP A 3 -66.97 16.71 39.94
N MET A 4 -66.62 17.22 38.76
CA MET A 4 -65.33 17.26 38.05
C MET A 4 -64.01 17.03 38.81
N ARG A 5 -63.05 16.38 38.14
CA ARG A 5 -61.83 17.01 37.60
C ARG A 5 -61.16 16.14 36.53
N LEU A 6 -61.14 16.65 35.30
CA LEU A 6 -60.30 16.23 34.18
C LEU A 6 -58.83 16.55 34.50
N ALA A 7 -57.92 15.61 34.22
CA ALA A 7 -56.53 15.90 33.93
C ALA A 7 -56.08 14.95 32.81
N CYS A 8 -56.12 15.44 31.57
CA CYS A 8 -55.44 14.81 30.44
C CYS A 8 -53.92 14.96 30.65
N ILE A 9 -53.24 13.85 30.96
CA ILE A 9 -51.78 13.76 30.84
C ILE A 9 -51.52 13.21 29.44
N ILE A 10 -51.24 14.11 28.50
CA ILE A 10 -50.65 13.77 27.21
C ILE A 10 -49.19 13.40 27.49
N SER A 11 -48.90 12.10 27.54
CA SER A 11 -47.53 11.60 27.54
C SER A 11 -46.99 11.70 26.11
N PHE A 12 -46.26 12.78 25.83
CA PHE A 12 -45.44 12.89 24.64
C PHE A 12 -44.19 12.04 24.88
N ILE A 13 -44.22 10.79 24.41
CA ILE A 13 -43.01 9.96 24.32
C ILE A 13 -42.24 10.47 23.10
N CYS A 14 -41.29 11.36 23.35
CA CYS A 14 -40.29 11.76 22.35
C CYS A 14 -39.38 10.56 22.09
N PHE A 15 -39.63 9.85 20.99
CA PHE A 15 -38.60 9.02 20.34
C PHE A 15 -37.49 9.94 19.85
N PHE A 16 -36.45 10.13 20.65
CA PHE A 16 -35.18 10.64 20.15
C PHE A 16 -34.49 9.52 19.39
N ALA A 17 -34.77 9.44 18.09
CA ALA A 17 -33.79 8.88 17.17
C ALA A 17 -32.58 9.83 17.20
N HIS A 18 -31.50 9.43 17.86
CA HIS A 18 -30.21 10.09 17.69
C HIS A 18 -29.71 9.80 16.27
N ILE A 19 -30.25 10.53 15.30
CA ILE A 19 -29.49 10.89 14.11
C ILE A 19 -28.46 11.87 14.66
N ALA A 20 -27.20 11.44 14.76
CA ALA A 20 -26.11 12.37 14.96
C ALA A 20 -26.16 13.35 13.78
N ALA A 21 -26.77 14.51 13.99
CA ALA A 21 -26.80 15.57 13.00
C ALA A 21 -25.34 15.95 12.77
N VAL A 22 -24.82 15.62 11.59
CA VAL A 22 -23.54 16.14 11.12
C VAL A 22 -23.66 17.66 11.19
N SER A 23 -22.96 18.29 12.13
CA SER A 23 -22.95 19.74 12.28
C SER A 23 -22.17 20.31 11.10
N ILE A 24 -22.87 20.59 10.01
CA ILE A 24 -22.33 21.36 8.89
C ILE A 24 -22.28 22.80 9.36
N ASN A 25 -21.09 23.24 9.76
CA ASN A 25 -20.87 24.65 10.02
C ASN A 25 -20.81 25.37 8.68
N HIS A 26 -21.93 25.95 8.24
CA HIS A 26 -21.92 27.04 7.27
C HIS A 26 -21.29 28.27 7.93
N LEU A 27 -19.97 28.24 8.07
CA LEU A 27 -19.22 29.43 8.45
C LEU A 27 -19.33 30.41 7.28
N SER A 28 -20.10 31.47 7.52
CA SER A 28 -20.11 32.72 6.74
C SER A 28 -18.72 33.04 6.20
N LYS A 29 -18.67 33.52 4.94
CA LYS A 29 -17.51 34.02 4.16
C LYS A 29 -16.56 34.98 4.93
N GLY A 30 -15.96 34.50 6.01
CA GLY A 30 -14.89 35.16 6.74
C GLY A 30 -13.57 34.55 6.30
N ASN A 31 -12.61 35.39 5.98
CA ASN A 31 -11.26 35.00 5.61
C ASN A 31 -10.61 34.19 6.75
N VAL A 32 -10.79 32.87 6.74
CA VAL A 32 -10.00 31.97 7.57
C VAL A 32 -8.68 31.77 6.84
N TYR A 33 -7.62 32.32 7.42
CA TYR A 33 -6.28 32.23 6.87
C TYR A 33 -5.72 30.84 7.18
N ASP A 34 -5.70 30.06 6.12
CA ASP A 34 -5.47 28.64 6.10
C ASP A 34 -4.05 28.39 5.56
N GLY A 35 -3.28 27.50 6.20
CA GLY A 35 -1.98 27.10 5.69
C GLY A 35 -2.13 26.04 4.61
N GLU A 36 -1.50 26.23 3.45
CA GLU A 36 -1.73 25.39 2.27
C GLU A 36 -0.41 24.96 1.65
N PHE A 37 -0.29 23.66 1.38
CA PHE A 37 0.74 23.15 0.48
C PHE A 37 0.35 23.41 -0.97
N GLU A 38 1.33 23.69 -1.83
CA GLU A 38 1.12 23.71 -3.27
C GLU A 38 0.57 22.37 -3.78
N GLU A 39 -0.07 22.40 -4.95
CA GLU A 39 -0.56 21.19 -5.59
C GLU A 39 0.59 20.20 -5.85
N GLN A 40 0.31 18.91 -5.62
CA GLN A 40 1.28 17.85 -5.86
C GLN A 40 1.59 17.77 -7.36
N LYS A 41 2.78 18.24 -7.73
CA LYS A 41 3.34 18.08 -9.07
C LYS A 41 3.68 16.62 -9.35
N ASP A 42 3.58 16.22 -10.61
CA ASP A 42 4.01 14.89 -11.03
C ASP A 42 5.53 14.85 -11.27
N ILE A 43 6.11 13.65 -11.27
CA ILE A 43 7.56 13.42 -11.47
C ILE A 43 8.05 14.10 -12.75
N SER A 44 7.29 13.99 -13.86
CA SER A 44 7.63 14.64 -15.13
C SER A 44 7.72 16.16 -15.06
N GLU A 45 6.97 16.79 -14.17
CA GLU A 45 6.97 18.25 -13.97
C GLU A 45 8.11 18.67 -13.04
N ILE A 46 8.37 17.88 -11.98
CA ILE A 46 9.46 18.13 -11.03
C ILE A 46 10.83 18.00 -11.73
N ASN A 47 10.98 16.99 -12.60
CA ASN A 47 12.25 16.70 -13.27
C ASN A 47 12.47 17.49 -14.56
N LEU A 48 11.57 18.40 -14.91
CA LEU A 48 11.65 19.12 -16.17
C LEU A 48 13.00 19.87 -16.25
N GLY A 49 13.79 19.58 -17.29
CA GLY A 49 15.12 20.14 -17.51
C GLY A 49 16.29 19.29 -17.04
N LEU A 50 16.07 18.12 -16.41
CA LEU A 50 17.15 17.22 -15.98
C LEU A 50 17.68 16.28 -17.08
N ASP A 51 17.00 16.23 -18.23
CA ASP A 51 17.37 15.40 -19.40
C ASP A 51 17.63 13.91 -19.06
N LEU A 52 16.81 13.36 -18.17
CA LEU A 52 16.84 11.96 -17.77
C LEU A 52 16.06 11.10 -18.77
N PHE A 53 16.45 9.84 -18.89
CA PHE A 53 15.76 8.89 -19.74
C PHE A 53 14.34 8.69 -19.24
N GLN A 54 13.34 8.89 -20.10
CA GLN A 54 11.94 8.84 -19.69
C GLN A 54 11.65 9.77 -18.49
N GLY A 55 12.38 10.88 -18.36
CA GLY A 55 12.13 11.89 -17.35
C GLY A 55 12.67 11.61 -15.94
N ASP A 56 12.86 10.37 -15.53
CA ASP A 56 13.24 10.00 -14.14
C ASP A 56 14.17 8.77 -14.05
N ILE A 57 14.64 8.22 -15.17
CA ILE A 57 15.59 7.11 -15.16
C ILE A 57 17.01 7.62 -15.45
N LEU A 58 17.93 7.34 -14.52
CA LEU A 58 19.36 7.57 -14.73
C LEU A 58 19.98 6.37 -15.46
N LEU A 59 20.38 6.55 -16.72
CA LEU A 59 21.07 5.52 -17.50
C LEU A 59 22.58 5.61 -17.33
N GLN A 60 23.20 4.55 -16.78
CA GLN A 60 24.66 4.55 -16.58
C GLN A 60 25.49 3.70 -17.55
N ASN A 61 24.97 2.68 -18.28
CA ASN A 61 25.67 1.96 -19.39
C ASN A 61 24.96 0.66 -19.90
N SER A 62 23.91 0.18 -19.23
CA SER A 62 23.16 -1.04 -19.61
C SER A 62 21.68 -0.80 -19.37
N ARG A 63 20.83 -1.33 -20.27
CA ARG A 63 19.41 -1.00 -20.35
C ARG A 63 18.44 -2.18 -20.16
N ASN A 64 18.88 -3.29 -19.57
CA ASN A 64 18.11 -4.56 -19.54
C ASN A 64 17.54 -4.93 -18.16
N GLY A 65 17.25 -3.96 -17.28
CA GLY A 65 17.03 -4.19 -15.85
C GLY A 65 15.90 -5.17 -15.48
N LEU A 66 14.86 -5.29 -16.32
CA LEU A 66 13.70 -6.15 -16.06
C LEU A 66 13.92 -7.62 -16.47
N ARG A 67 14.76 -7.86 -17.48
CA ARG A 67 14.96 -9.19 -18.08
C ARG A 67 16.19 -9.92 -17.55
N ASP A 68 17.26 -9.20 -17.25
CA ASP A 68 18.51 -9.80 -16.80
C ASP A 68 18.38 -10.22 -15.33
N PRO A 69 18.35 -11.53 -15.01
CA PRO A 69 18.26 -11.97 -13.62
C PRO A 69 19.46 -11.54 -12.78
N SER A 70 20.59 -11.18 -13.42
CA SER A 70 21.75 -10.65 -12.71
C SER A 70 21.48 -9.27 -12.13
N THR A 71 20.65 -8.43 -12.75
CA THR A 71 20.33 -7.08 -12.26
C THR A 71 19.20 -7.07 -11.23
N ARG A 72 18.86 -8.21 -10.63
CA ARG A 72 17.84 -8.31 -9.59
C ARG A 72 18.45 -8.19 -8.21
N TRP A 73 17.80 -7.42 -7.35
CA TRP A 73 18.21 -7.28 -5.96
C TRP A 73 18.07 -8.59 -5.19
N LYS A 74 18.98 -8.82 -4.25
CA LYS A 74 18.80 -9.81 -3.20
C LYS A 74 18.17 -9.14 -1.99
N PHE A 75 17.14 -9.76 -1.42
CA PHE A 75 16.44 -9.22 -0.25
C PHE A 75 17.03 -9.76 1.06
N PRO A 76 17.04 -8.95 2.13
CA PRO A 76 16.62 -7.54 2.17
C PRO A 76 17.63 -6.59 1.47
N ILE A 77 17.12 -5.55 0.81
CA ILE A 77 17.92 -4.51 0.14
C ILE A 77 18.60 -3.63 1.20
N PRO A 78 19.94 -3.53 1.20
CA PRO A 78 20.64 -2.60 2.08
C PRO A 78 20.38 -1.15 1.65
N TYR A 79 20.06 -0.28 2.60
CA TYR A 79 19.81 1.14 2.32
C TYR A 79 20.55 2.09 3.25
N ILE A 80 20.81 3.30 2.74
CA ILE A 80 21.28 4.45 3.50
C ILE A 80 20.30 5.60 3.26
N LEU A 81 19.87 6.27 4.34
CA LEU A 81 19.19 7.56 4.27
C LEU A 81 20.23 8.64 4.53
N ALA A 82 20.65 9.36 3.50
CA ALA A 82 21.67 10.40 3.64
C ALA A 82 21.18 11.57 4.50
N ASP A 83 22.12 12.29 5.11
CA ASP A 83 21.80 13.38 6.03
C ASP A 83 21.33 14.65 5.30
N ASN A 84 21.54 14.72 3.99
CA ASN A 84 21.01 15.80 3.16
C ASN A 84 19.52 15.64 2.80
N LEU A 85 18.88 14.50 3.13
CA LEU A 85 17.44 14.35 2.95
C LEU A 85 16.65 15.19 3.95
N ALA A 86 15.63 15.89 3.46
CA ALA A 86 14.58 16.42 4.32
C ALA A 86 13.99 15.34 5.25
N LEU A 87 13.72 15.73 6.50
CA LEU A 87 13.20 14.81 7.52
C LEU A 87 11.88 14.14 7.09
N ASN A 88 11.01 14.88 6.41
CA ASN A 88 9.76 14.33 5.88
C ASN A 88 10.01 13.23 4.82
N ALA A 89 10.99 13.43 3.93
CA ALA A 89 11.37 12.45 2.93
C ALA A 89 11.85 11.15 3.57
N LYS A 90 12.66 11.23 4.64
CA LYS A 90 13.10 10.03 5.40
C LYS A 90 11.92 9.23 5.92
N GLY A 91 10.93 9.89 6.53
CA GLY A 91 9.71 9.23 7.01
C GLY A 91 8.86 8.67 5.86
N ALA A 92 8.70 9.41 4.75
CA ALA A 92 7.98 8.96 3.56
C ALA A 92 8.61 7.71 2.91
N ILE A 93 9.96 7.63 2.89
CA ILE A 93 10.70 6.45 2.42
C ILE A 93 10.43 5.24 3.30
N LEU A 94 10.48 5.40 4.63
CA LEU A 94 10.17 4.31 5.55
C LEU A 94 8.69 3.88 5.45
N TYR A 95 7.78 4.81 5.17
CA TYR A 95 6.38 4.49 4.92
C TYR A 95 6.21 3.65 3.63
N ALA A 96 6.90 4.02 2.54
CA ALA A 96 6.92 3.23 1.31
C ALA A 96 7.50 1.81 1.55
N PHE A 97 8.54 1.66 2.38
CA PHE A 97 9.07 0.34 2.74
C PHE A 97 8.01 -0.55 3.42
N GLU A 98 7.16 0.01 4.27
CA GLU A 98 6.07 -0.75 4.90
C GLU A 98 5.02 -1.22 3.87
N MET A 99 4.78 -0.46 2.80
CA MET A 99 3.89 -0.90 1.71
C MET A 99 4.49 -2.07 0.92
N PHE A 100 5.78 -2.02 0.61
CA PHE A 100 6.49 -3.16 0.01
C PHE A 100 6.43 -4.40 0.90
N ARG A 101 6.69 -4.25 2.21
CA ARG A 101 6.63 -5.34 3.20
C ARG A 101 5.24 -5.95 3.35
N LEU A 102 4.19 -5.16 3.17
CA LEU A 102 2.80 -5.60 3.28
C LEU A 102 2.35 -6.36 2.02
N LYS A 103 2.75 -5.87 0.85
CA LYS A 103 2.18 -6.27 -0.45
C LYS A 103 3.07 -7.19 -1.28
N SER A 104 4.33 -7.34 -0.90
CA SER A 104 5.32 -8.15 -1.60
C SER A 104 6.30 -8.84 -0.64
N CYS A 105 7.25 -9.60 -1.19
CA CYS A 105 8.39 -10.14 -0.44
C CYS A 105 9.61 -9.21 -0.40
N VAL A 106 9.54 -8.03 -1.01
CA VAL A 106 10.60 -7.02 -0.96
C VAL A 106 10.75 -6.53 0.49
N ASP A 107 11.99 -6.46 0.95
CA ASP A 107 12.33 -5.95 2.27
C ASP A 107 13.60 -5.10 2.20
N PHE A 108 13.79 -4.29 3.22
CA PHE A 108 14.86 -3.30 3.33
C PHE A 108 15.53 -3.44 4.68
N LYS A 109 16.86 -3.28 4.72
CA LYS A 109 17.61 -3.22 5.96
C LYS A 109 18.65 -2.09 5.93
N PRO A 110 19.00 -1.48 7.07
CA PRO A 110 20.11 -0.54 7.13
C PRO A 110 21.40 -1.15 6.57
N TYR A 111 22.21 -0.33 5.90
CA TYR A 111 23.52 -0.71 5.40
C TYR A 111 24.49 -1.12 6.52
N GLU A 112 25.17 -2.25 6.34
CA GLU A 112 26.13 -2.83 7.30
C GLU A 112 27.50 -3.14 6.68
N GLY A 113 27.74 -2.74 5.42
CA GLY A 113 29.00 -2.98 4.71
C GLY A 113 28.87 -3.75 3.39
N GLU A 114 27.65 -3.88 2.87
CA GLU A 114 27.38 -4.59 1.61
C GLU A 114 28.05 -3.91 0.41
N SER A 115 28.33 -4.68 -0.64
CA SER A 115 28.90 -4.12 -1.88
C SER A 115 27.86 -3.41 -2.74
N SER A 116 26.60 -3.86 -2.68
CA SER A 116 25.46 -3.24 -3.36
C SER A 116 24.44 -2.75 -2.34
N TYR A 117 23.96 -1.52 -2.53
CA TYR A 117 23.01 -0.86 -1.66
C TYR A 117 22.38 0.34 -2.37
N ILE A 118 21.23 0.80 -1.88
CA ILE A 118 20.61 2.04 -2.34
C ILE A 118 20.90 3.14 -1.34
N ILE A 119 21.42 4.28 -1.79
CA ILE A 119 21.54 5.49 -0.97
C ILE A 119 20.53 6.53 -1.44
N PHE A 120 19.54 6.78 -0.58
CA PHE A 120 18.53 7.81 -0.78
C PHE A 120 19.13 9.17 -0.43
N GLN A 121 19.05 10.12 -1.35
CA GLN A 121 19.65 11.46 -1.22
C GLN A 121 18.74 12.53 -1.80
N GLU A 122 18.90 13.76 -1.32
CA GLU A 122 18.26 14.93 -1.90
C GLU A 122 19.13 15.48 -3.04
N PHE A 123 18.83 15.08 -4.28
CA PHE A 123 19.31 15.76 -5.49
C PHE A 123 18.17 16.56 -6.14
N SER A 124 18.45 17.22 -7.26
CA SER A 124 17.40 17.80 -8.09
C SER A 124 16.56 16.69 -8.70
N GLY A 125 15.24 16.74 -8.50
CA GLY A 125 14.28 15.79 -9.06
C GLY A 125 14.07 14.50 -8.28
N CYS A 126 13.15 13.68 -8.77
CA CYS A 126 12.85 12.32 -8.30
C CYS A 126 13.35 11.35 -9.37
N TRP A 127 14.35 10.53 -9.07
CA TRP A 127 14.88 9.62 -10.09
C TRP A 127 15.64 8.45 -9.50
N SER A 128 15.79 7.40 -10.31
CA SER A 128 16.44 6.16 -9.91
C SER A 128 17.19 5.51 -11.08
N GLU A 129 18.15 4.64 -10.76
CA GLU A 129 18.69 3.68 -11.73
C GLU A 129 17.76 2.47 -11.83
N VAL A 130 17.81 1.75 -12.96
CA VAL A 130 16.97 0.56 -13.15
C VAL A 130 17.73 -0.74 -12.81
N GLY A 131 17.25 -1.45 -11.79
CA GLY A 131 17.82 -2.70 -11.29
C GLY A 131 19.00 -2.54 -10.31
N ASP A 132 19.50 -3.67 -9.80
CA ASP A 132 20.74 -3.76 -9.00
C ASP A 132 21.96 -3.62 -9.91
N ARG A 133 22.79 -2.60 -9.64
CA ARG A 133 24.03 -2.31 -10.38
C ARG A 133 25.26 -2.98 -9.76
N HIS A 134 25.07 -3.75 -8.69
CA HIS A 134 26.07 -4.43 -7.90
C HIS A 134 27.10 -3.50 -7.24
N VAL A 135 26.74 -2.24 -7.09
CA VAL A 135 27.50 -1.17 -6.44
C VAL A 135 26.53 -0.32 -5.61
N GLY A 136 27.06 0.57 -4.77
CA GLY A 136 26.24 1.62 -4.18
C GLY A 136 25.63 2.51 -5.27
N GLN A 137 24.31 2.57 -5.36
CA GLN A 137 23.59 3.40 -6.34
C GLN A 137 22.73 4.47 -5.67
N ASN A 138 22.68 5.63 -6.30
CA ASN A 138 21.91 6.77 -5.81
C ASN A 138 20.44 6.64 -6.23
N LEU A 139 19.54 7.03 -5.34
CA LEU A 139 18.13 7.28 -5.64
C LEU A 139 17.78 8.67 -5.11
N SER A 140 17.33 9.56 -5.99
CA SER A 140 17.01 10.92 -5.64
C SER A 140 15.57 11.04 -5.16
N ILE A 141 15.38 11.50 -3.93
CA ILE A 141 14.11 12.02 -3.42
C ILE A 141 14.33 13.50 -3.13
N GLY A 142 14.22 14.31 -4.18
CA GLY A 142 14.38 15.75 -4.14
C GLY A 142 13.19 16.51 -3.54
N GLN A 143 13.26 17.84 -3.60
CA GLN A 143 12.13 18.70 -3.23
C GLN A 143 10.88 18.37 -4.06
N GLY A 144 9.76 18.08 -3.38
CA GLY A 144 8.48 17.72 -4.01
C GLY A 144 8.32 16.22 -4.30
N CYS A 145 9.33 15.40 -4.00
CA CYS A 145 9.31 13.95 -4.22
C CYS A 145 8.90 13.15 -2.98
N ASP A 146 8.71 13.79 -1.84
CA ASP A 146 8.48 13.19 -0.51
C ASP A 146 7.04 12.68 -0.30
N TYR A 147 6.44 12.15 -1.35
CA TYR A 147 5.14 11.48 -1.35
C TYR A 147 5.34 9.97 -1.46
N LYS A 148 4.60 9.20 -0.66
CA LYS A 148 4.67 7.73 -0.62
C LYS A 148 4.70 7.10 -2.02
N ALA A 149 3.75 7.47 -2.88
CA ALA A 149 3.62 6.90 -4.22
C ALA A 149 4.78 7.27 -5.17
N ILE A 150 5.40 8.45 -5.01
CA ILE A 150 6.59 8.82 -5.79
C ILE A 150 7.78 7.99 -5.32
N VAL A 151 7.95 7.81 -4.00
CA VAL A 151 9.03 6.95 -3.48
C VAL A 151 8.85 5.50 -3.92
N GLU A 152 7.61 4.98 -3.88
CA GLU A 152 7.26 3.65 -4.40
C GLU A 152 7.63 3.49 -5.89
N HIS A 153 7.37 4.52 -6.71
CA HIS A 153 7.72 4.57 -8.13
C HIS A 153 9.25 4.47 -8.35
N GLU A 154 10.02 5.30 -7.66
CA GLU A 154 11.49 5.29 -7.79
C GLU A 154 12.12 3.97 -7.30
N ILE A 155 11.53 3.35 -6.29
CA ILE A 155 11.95 2.02 -5.82
C ILE A 155 11.57 0.94 -6.84
N LEU A 156 10.43 1.04 -7.53
CA LEU A 156 10.10 0.11 -8.62
C LEU A 156 11.13 0.20 -9.76
N HIS A 157 11.58 1.41 -10.12
CA HIS A 157 12.72 1.56 -11.02
C HIS A 157 13.95 0.82 -10.49
N ALA A 158 14.35 1.06 -9.23
CA ALA A 158 15.48 0.37 -8.61
C ALA A 158 15.33 -1.16 -8.61
N LEU A 159 14.10 -1.67 -8.51
CA LEU A 159 13.78 -3.09 -8.57
C LEU A 159 13.81 -3.68 -9.99
N GLY A 160 13.83 -2.84 -11.02
CA GLY A 160 13.99 -3.23 -12.43
C GLY A 160 12.90 -2.73 -13.38
N PHE A 161 11.91 -1.98 -12.91
CA PHE A 161 10.75 -1.57 -13.71
C PHE A 161 11.06 -0.38 -14.61
N TYR A 162 10.41 -0.37 -15.78
CA TYR A 162 10.31 0.80 -16.67
C TYR A 162 8.85 1.28 -16.67
N HIS A 163 8.57 2.42 -17.31
CA HIS A 163 7.22 2.96 -17.36
C HIS A 163 6.26 2.13 -18.23
N GLU A 164 4.99 2.09 -17.81
CA GLU A 164 3.93 1.31 -18.46
C GLU A 164 3.65 1.77 -19.89
N GLN A 165 3.64 3.09 -20.13
CA GLN A 165 3.40 3.65 -21.47
C GLN A 165 4.53 3.38 -22.47
N SER A 166 5.58 2.65 -22.07
CA SER A 166 6.75 2.32 -22.91
C SER A 166 6.71 0.89 -23.44
N ARG A 167 5.68 0.11 -23.05
CA ARG A 167 5.45 -1.24 -23.55
C ARG A 167 5.37 -1.28 -25.09
N THR A 168 5.75 -2.41 -25.66
CA THR A 168 5.67 -2.71 -27.10
C THR A 168 4.26 -2.53 -27.66
N ASP A 169 3.26 -2.95 -26.91
CA ASP A 169 1.85 -2.97 -27.30
C ASP A 169 1.07 -1.71 -26.87
N ARG A 170 1.73 -0.69 -26.31
CA ARG A 170 1.03 0.49 -25.73
C ARG A 170 0.16 1.24 -26.74
N ASP A 171 0.56 1.25 -28.01
CA ASP A 171 -0.20 1.92 -29.08
C ASP A 171 -1.55 1.25 -29.36
N ASP A 172 -1.84 0.07 -28.80
CA ASP A 172 -3.18 -0.54 -28.82
C ASP A 172 -4.11 0.05 -27.76
N TYR A 173 -3.57 0.64 -26.69
CA TYR A 173 -4.30 1.07 -25.50
C TYR A 173 -4.39 2.60 -25.34
N VAL A 174 -3.37 3.32 -25.81
CA VAL A 174 -3.26 4.78 -25.70
C VAL A 174 -2.89 5.41 -27.05
N ASN A 175 -3.20 6.70 -27.19
CA ASN A 175 -2.74 7.54 -28.28
C ASN A 175 -1.69 8.52 -27.73
N ILE A 176 -0.56 8.65 -28.43
CA ILE A 176 0.46 9.67 -28.16
C ILE A 176 0.26 10.85 -29.12
N TRP A 177 0.06 12.04 -28.57
CA TRP A 177 -0.10 13.29 -29.30
C TRP A 177 1.26 13.96 -29.47
N TRP A 178 2.03 13.46 -30.44
CA TRP A 178 3.42 13.88 -30.66
C TRP A 178 3.60 15.39 -30.86
N ASP A 179 2.62 16.04 -31.50
CA ASP A 179 2.62 17.49 -31.74
C ASP A 179 2.43 18.32 -30.46
N GLU A 180 1.94 17.71 -29.38
CA GLU A 180 1.69 18.35 -28.09
C GLU A 180 2.83 18.15 -27.09
N ILE A 181 3.84 17.32 -27.43
CA ILE A 181 5.00 17.05 -26.57
C ILE A 181 6.05 18.17 -26.70
N LEU A 182 6.56 18.68 -25.57
CA LEU A 182 7.64 19.67 -25.54
C LEU A 182 8.79 19.30 -26.49
N PRO A 183 9.30 20.25 -27.30
CA PRO A 183 10.43 19.97 -28.19
C PRO A 183 11.64 19.42 -27.42
N GLY A 184 12.17 18.28 -27.86
CA GLY A 184 13.29 17.58 -27.20
C GLY A 184 12.85 16.42 -26.31
N TYR A 185 11.59 16.39 -25.85
CA TYR A 185 11.08 15.38 -24.90
C TYR A 185 10.35 14.20 -25.58
N GLN A 186 10.27 14.17 -26.92
CA GLN A 186 9.61 13.08 -27.67
C GLN A 186 10.17 11.70 -27.30
N HIS A 187 11.46 11.62 -27.01
CA HIS A 187 12.13 10.36 -26.69
C HIS A 187 11.59 9.67 -25.42
N ASN A 188 10.98 10.42 -24.50
CA ASN A 188 10.36 9.87 -23.29
C ASN A 188 9.12 9.01 -23.59
N PHE A 189 8.53 9.19 -24.77
CA PHE A 189 7.36 8.45 -25.24
C PHE A 189 7.73 7.34 -26.22
N ASN A 190 8.99 6.95 -26.35
CA ASN A 190 9.35 5.81 -27.21
C ASN A 190 8.86 4.48 -26.61
N THR A 191 8.49 3.53 -27.47
CA THR A 191 8.29 2.13 -27.09
C THR A 191 9.61 1.37 -27.19
N TYR A 192 9.70 0.26 -26.47
CA TYR A 192 10.86 -0.64 -26.53
C TYR A 192 10.39 -2.07 -26.75
N ASP A 193 11.18 -2.85 -27.50
CA ASP A 193 10.88 -4.24 -27.82
C ASP A 193 10.92 -5.18 -26.60
N ASP A 194 10.41 -6.40 -26.79
CA ASP A 194 10.32 -7.41 -25.72
C ASP A 194 11.68 -7.89 -25.22
N SER A 195 12.79 -7.54 -25.90
CA SER A 195 14.15 -7.82 -25.43
C SER A 195 14.59 -6.82 -24.34
N PHE A 196 13.90 -5.68 -24.25
CA PHE A 196 14.19 -4.58 -23.36
C PHE A 196 13.20 -4.50 -22.18
N ILE A 197 11.90 -4.38 -22.49
CA ILE A 197 10.80 -4.40 -21.51
C ILE A 197 10.09 -5.74 -21.59
N THR A 198 9.71 -6.30 -20.44
CA THR A 198 8.83 -7.46 -20.39
C THR A 198 7.59 -7.12 -19.59
N ASP A 199 6.43 -7.52 -20.10
CA ASP A 199 5.14 -7.39 -19.44
C ASP A 199 4.89 -8.51 -18.41
N LEU A 200 5.79 -9.51 -18.34
CA LEU A 200 5.64 -10.73 -17.57
C LEU A 200 4.27 -11.41 -17.77
N ASN A 201 3.74 -11.35 -19.00
CA ASN A 201 2.43 -11.87 -19.39
C ASN A 201 1.29 -11.33 -18.51
N THR A 202 1.24 -10.01 -18.35
CA THR A 202 0.09 -9.29 -17.77
C THR A 202 -0.49 -8.29 -18.79
N PRO A 203 -1.80 -8.00 -18.70
CA PRO A 203 -2.42 -6.99 -19.57
C PRO A 203 -1.82 -5.60 -19.33
N TYR A 204 -2.07 -4.69 -20.27
CA TYR A 204 -1.74 -3.26 -20.12
C TYR A 204 -2.52 -2.67 -18.94
N ASP A 205 -1.82 -1.94 -18.09
CA ASP A 205 -2.35 -1.45 -16.83
C ASP A 205 -2.49 0.07 -16.78
N TYR A 206 -3.70 0.57 -17.03
CA TYR A 206 -4.00 1.99 -16.91
C TYR A 206 -3.86 2.52 -15.47
N GLU A 207 -3.96 1.66 -14.44
CA GLU A 207 -3.80 2.02 -13.03
C GLU A 207 -2.34 1.95 -12.55
N SER A 208 -1.40 1.54 -13.42
CA SER A 208 -0.01 1.35 -13.01
C SER A 208 0.57 2.62 -12.42
N LEU A 209 1.22 2.48 -11.27
CA LEU A 209 2.01 3.53 -10.66
C LEU A 209 3.16 4.00 -11.58
N MET A 210 3.57 3.14 -12.51
CA MET A 210 4.60 3.39 -13.51
C MET A 210 4.04 4.04 -14.79
N HIS A 211 2.77 4.42 -14.85
CA HIS A 211 2.18 5.10 -16.01
C HIS A 211 2.29 6.63 -15.89
N TYR A 212 2.58 7.29 -17.01
CA TYR A 212 2.51 8.76 -17.12
C TYR A 212 1.10 9.32 -16.96
N ARG A 213 1.01 10.58 -16.54
CA ARG A 213 -0.23 11.35 -16.53
C ARG A 213 -0.57 11.88 -17.93
N PRO A 214 -1.84 12.25 -18.20
CA PRO A 214 -2.24 12.82 -19.50
C PRO A 214 -1.42 14.04 -19.93
N LEU A 215 -1.01 14.87 -18.98
CA LEU A 215 -0.32 16.15 -19.22
C LEU A 215 1.21 16.05 -19.15
N SER A 216 1.80 14.86 -18.98
CA SER A 216 3.26 14.72 -18.87
C SER A 216 3.97 15.32 -20.10
N PHE A 217 4.92 16.23 -19.88
CA PHE A 217 5.71 16.91 -20.93
C PHE A 217 4.89 17.65 -22.01
N ASN A 218 3.72 18.20 -21.68
CA ASN A 218 2.89 18.95 -22.62
C ASN A 218 3.44 20.36 -22.93
N LYS A 219 3.20 20.82 -24.17
CA LYS A 219 3.49 22.22 -24.58
C LYS A 219 2.49 23.21 -24.00
N ASN A 220 1.24 22.77 -23.84
CA ASN A 220 0.12 23.57 -23.38
C ASN A 220 -0.51 22.87 -22.19
N ASP A 221 -0.52 23.55 -21.04
CA ASP A 221 -0.95 23.06 -19.73
C ASP A 221 -2.34 22.39 -19.70
N SER A 222 -3.20 22.65 -20.70
CA SER A 222 -4.55 22.07 -20.78
C SER A 222 -4.73 20.98 -21.85
N VAL A 223 -3.69 20.69 -22.65
CA VAL A 223 -3.75 19.71 -23.75
C VAL A 223 -2.90 18.49 -23.40
N PRO A 224 -3.48 17.27 -23.42
CA PRO A 224 -2.76 16.06 -23.06
C PRO A 224 -1.80 15.60 -24.17
N THR A 225 -0.65 15.08 -23.77
CA THR A 225 0.30 14.36 -24.64
C THR A 225 -0.06 12.89 -24.79
N ILE A 226 -0.80 12.33 -23.83
CA ILE A 226 -1.25 10.94 -23.84
C ILE A 226 -2.72 10.85 -23.45
N THR A 227 -3.49 10.11 -24.24
CA THR A 227 -4.90 9.81 -23.96
C THR A 227 -5.15 8.32 -24.13
N ALA A 228 -5.91 7.70 -23.23
CA ALA A 228 -6.42 6.36 -23.44
C ALA A 228 -7.38 6.32 -24.64
N LYS A 229 -7.33 5.23 -25.40
CA LYS A 229 -8.29 5.00 -26.51
C LYS A 229 -9.72 4.82 -26.02
N ILE A 230 -9.87 4.31 -24.80
CA ILE A 230 -11.14 4.26 -24.06
C ILE A 230 -11.18 5.53 -23.18
N PRO A 231 -12.00 6.54 -23.52
CA PRO A 231 -11.93 7.87 -22.90
C PRO A 231 -12.11 7.87 -21.38
N GLU A 232 -12.85 6.91 -20.84
CA GLU A 232 -13.09 6.74 -19.41
C GLU A 232 -11.78 6.56 -18.62
N PHE A 233 -10.74 5.98 -19.24
CA PHE A 233 -9.45 5.70 -18.61
C PHE A 233 -8.47 6.89 -18.61
N ASN A 234 -8.80 8.01 -19.28
CA ASN A 234 -8.00 9.25 -19.20
C ASN A 234 -7.84 9.79 -17.78
N SER A 235 -8.83 9.51 -16.92
CA SER A 235 -8.86 9.92 -15.51
C SER A 235 -8.27 8.86 -14.56
N ILE A 236 -7.73 7.77 -15.11
CA ILE A 236 -7.09 6.68 -14.36
C ILE A 236 -5.58 6.76 -14.50
N ILE A 237 -5.10 6.96 -15.73
CA ILE A 237 -3.67 6.98 -16.02
C ILE A 237 -2.92 8.03 -15.21
N GLY A 238 -1.76 7.63 -14.68
CA GLY A 238 -0.90 8.50 -13.87
C GLY A 238 -1.39 8.75 -12.45
N GLN A 239 -2.18 7.82 -11.90
CA GLN A 239 -2.50 7.81 -10.47
C GLN A 239 -1.22 7.78 -9.60
N ARG A 240 -1.28 8.42 -8.43
CA ARG A 240 -0.18 8.52 -7.45
C ARG A 240 -0.67 8.21 -6.04
N MET A 241 -1.42 7.13 -5.89
CA MET A 241 -1.94 6.65 -4.60
C MET A 241 -1.09 5.50 -4.06
N ASP A 242 -0.96 4.43 -4.83
CA ASP A 242 -0.27 3.20 -4.42
C ASP A 242 0.01 2.31 -5.65
N PHE A 243 0.64 1.15 -5.45
CA PHE A 243 0.74 0.10 -6.45
C PHE A 243 -0.63 -0.35 -6.95
N SER A 244 -0.76 -0.54 -8.27
CA SER A 244 -1.89 -1.28 -8.82
C SER A 244 -1.79 -2.77 -8.47
N ALA A 245 -2.88 -3.52 -8.71
CA ALA A 245 -2.85 -4.97 -8.60
C ALA A 245 -1.85 -5.62 -9.58
N ILE A 246 -1.69 -5.05 -10.78
CA ILE A 246 -0.82 -5.60 -11.83
C ILE A 246 0.64 -5.22 -11.58
N ASP A 247 0.94 -4.05 -11.01
CA ASP A 247 2.29 -3.68 -10.55
C ASP A 247 2.80 -4.74 -9.55
N LEU A 248 1.98 -5.09 -8.56
CA LEU A 248 2.30 -6.10 -7.56
C LEU A 248 2.38 -7.51 -8.15
N GLU A 249 1.51 -7.85 -9.09
CA GLU A 249 1.57 -9.14 -9.78
C GLU A 249 2.89 -9.31 -10.55
N ARG A 250 3.30 -8.29 -11.32
CA ARG A 250 4.58 -8.30 -12.01
C ARG A 250 5.76 -8.36 -11.03
N LEU A 251 5.72 -7.56 -9.97
CA LEU A 251 6.80 -7.52 -8.97
C LEU A 251 6.96 -8.89 -8.29
N ASN A 252 5.84 -9.47 -7.85
CA ASN A 252 5.83 -10.75 -7.16
C ASN A 252 6.20 -11.91 -8.10
N ARG A 253 5.79 -11.89 -9.38
CA ARG A 253 6.27 -12.84 -10.40
C ARG A 253 7.78 -12.70 -10.65
N MET A 254 8.27 -11.46 -10.75
CA MET A 254 9.69 -11.20 -11.02
C MET A 254 10.61 -11.71 -9.90
N TYR A 255 10.21 -11.55 -8.65
CA TYR A 255 10.99 -11.97 -7.48
C TYR A 255 10.53 -13.29 -6.86
N ASN A 256 9.62 -14.03 -7.50
CA ASN A 256 9.05 -15.29 -6.99
C ASN A 256 8.51 -15.17 -5.55
N CYS A 257 7.81 -14.09 -5.24
CA CYS A 257 7.29 -13.83 -3.91
C CYS A 257 6.14 -14.79 -3.57
N THR A 258 6.31 -15.60 -2.52
CA THR A 258 5.27 -16.52 -2.01
C THR A 258 4.61 -16.04 -0.72
N THR A 259 5.25 -15.13 -0.01
CA THR A 259 4.80 -14.59 1.27
C THR A 259 5.20 -13.13 1.40
N THR A 260 4.48 -12.36 2.20
CA THR A 260 4.87 -10.98 2.57
C THR A 260 5.40 -10.94 4.01
N HIS A 261 5.87 -9.78 4.44
CA HIS A 261 6.56 -9.60 5.72
C HIS A 261 5.62 -9.20 6.85
N THR A 262 4.66 -8.32 6.57
CA THR A 262 3.78 -7.73 7.59
C THR A 262 2.32 -8.17 7.48
N PHE A 263 1.96 -9.03 6.53
CA PHE A 263 0.62 -9.62 6.48
C PHE A 263 0.55 -10.89 7.32
N LEU A 264 -0.41 -10.97 8.25
CA LEU A 264 -0.65 -12.19 9.03
C LEU A 264 -1.95 -12.90 8.66
N ASP A 265 -3.03 -12.14 8.54
CA ASP A 265 -4.33 -12.73 8.26
C ASP A 265 -5.29 -11.78 7.54
N HIS A 266 -6.20 -12.35 6.79
CA HIS A 266 -7.36 -11.69 6.21
C HIS A 266 -8.51 -12.68 6.13
N CYS A 267 -9.72 -12.22 6.49
CA CYS A 267 -10.92 -13.00 6.35
C CYS A 267 -12.13 -12.14 6.03
N ASP A 268 -12.65 -12.32 4.83
CA ASP A 268 -13.88 -11.75 4.25
C ASP A 268 -15.07 -12.72 4.33
N PHE A 269 -14.87 -13.93 4.89
CA PHE A 269 -15.87 -14.99 5.02
C PHE A 269 -16.53 -15.53 3.74
N GLU A 270 -16.07 -15.12 2.55
CA GLU A 270 -16.64 -15.51 1.26
C GLU A 270 -16.49 -17.01 0.93
N LYS A 271 -15.62 -17.72 1.67
CA LYS A 271 -15.35 -19.15 1.49
C LYS A 271 -15.85 -19.97 2.67
N ALA A 272 -16.39 -21.15 2.38
CA ALA A 272 -16.93 -22.08 3.38
C ALA A 272 -15.93 -22.56 4.45
N ASN A 273 -14.62 -22.46 4.20
CA ASN A 273 -13.62 -22.78 5.20
C ASN A 273 -13.41 -21.65 6.22
N ILE A 274 -14.08 -20.50 6.08
CA ILE A 274 -14.03 -19.32 6.96
C ILE A 274 -12.60 -18.96 7.36
N CYS A 275 -11.67 -19.03 6.40
CA CYS A 275 -10.25 -18.73 6.58
C CYS A 275 -9.53 -19.59 7.66
N GLY A 276 -10.14 -20.72 8.03
CA GLY A 276 -9.69 -21.60 9.10
C GLY A 276 -10.03 -21.10 10.50
N MET A 277 -10.94 -20.13 10.63
CA MET A 277 -11.52 -19.75 11.92
C MET A 277 -12.32 -20.90 12.52
N ILE A 278 -12.42 -20.96 13.84
CA ILE A 278 -13.12 -22.01 14.55
C ILE A 278 -14.14 -21.44 15.54
N GLN A 279 -15.24 -22.16 15.72
CA GLN A 279 -16.21 -21.89 16.78
C GLN A 279 -15.69 -22.37 18.14
N GLY A 280 -16.16 -21.71 19.20
CA GLY A 280 -16.11 -22.24 20.56
C GLY A 280 -16.88 -23.55 20.66
N THR A 281 -16.61 -24.33 21.71
CA THR A 281 -17.34 -25.58 21.99
C THR A 281 -17.81 -25.66 23.45
N ARG A 282 -17.58 -24.60 24.21
CA ARG A 282 -17.80 -24.55 25.67
C ARG A 282 -18.59 -23.31 26.10
N ASP A 283 -18.98 -22.53 25.12
CA ASP A 283 -19.79 -21.32 25.16
C ASP A 283 -21.27 -21.68 25.01
N ASP A 284 -22.14 -20.70 25.23
CA ASP A 284 -23.57 -20.92 25.40
C ASP A 284 -24.33 -20.93 24.07
N THR A 285 -23.77 -20.26 23.06
CA THR A 285 -24.36 -20.09 21.73
C THR A 285 -23.27 -19.87 20.68
N ASP A 286 -23.59 -19.97 19.39
CA ASP A 286 -22.61 -19.99 18.30
C ASP A 286 -22.76 -18.79 17.37
N TRP A 287 -21.64 -18.38 16.76
CA TRP A 287 -21.68 -17.55 15.56
C TRP A 287 -22.09 -18.40 14.34
N VAL A 288 -22.91 -17.82 13.48
CA VAL A 288 -23.42 -18.45 12.25
C VAL A 288 -22.78 -17.79 11.05
N HIS A 289 -22.33 -18.59 10.07
CA HIS A 289 -21.91 -18.12 8.75
C HIS A 289 -23.16 -17.95 7.90
N GLU A 290 -23.56 -16.71 7.65
CA GLU A 290 -24.78 -16.36 6.92
C GLU A 290 -24.45 -15.60 5.64
N ASP A 291 -25.29 -15.76 4.63
CA ASP A 291 -25.26 -14.96 3.42
C ASP A 291 -26.12 -13.69 3.56
N ASN A 292 -25.96 -12.77 2.62
CA ASN A 292 -26.73 -11.53 2.56
C ASN A 292 -28.11 -11.67 1.88
N ALA A 293 -28.72 -12.86 1.85
CA ALA A 293 -29.97 -13.07 1.13
C ALA A 293 -31.19 -12.38 1.76
N GLN A 294 -31.15 -12.10 3.07
CA GLN A 294 -32.26 -11.43 3.75
C GLN A 294 -32.15 -9.90 3.69
N PRO A 295 -33.27 -9.18 3.53
CA PRO A 295 -33.29 -7.72 3.58
C PRO A 295 -32.72 -7.17 4.89
N GLY A 296 -31.75 -6.25 4.79
CA GLY A 296 -31.11 -5.60 5.96
C GLY A 296 -29.85 -6.30 6.50
N GLN A 297 -29.53 -7.49 5.98
CA GLN A 297 -28.32 -8.25 6.26
C GLN A 297 -27.30 -8.09 5.12
N ALA A 298 -26.86 -6.87 4.83
CA ALA A 298 -25.78 -6.67 3.86
C ALA A 298 -24.44 -7.05 4.49
N ASP A 299 -23.68 -7.90 3.80
CA ASP A 299 -22.26 -8.12 4.05
C ASP A 299 -21.49 -6.81 3.79
N HIS A 300 -20.35 -6.66 4.45
CA HIS A 300 -19.50 -5.52 4.20
C HIS A 300 -18.76 -5.72 2.87
N THR A 301 -18.16 -6.88 2.62
CA THR A 301 -17.29 -7.19 1.46
C THR A 301 -17.82 -6.64 0.12
N LEU A 302 -19.03 -7.08 -0.28
CA LEU A 302 -19.74 -6.72 -1.51
C LEU A 302 -20.79 -5.61 -1.29
N ALA A 303 -20.90 -5.08 -0.07
CA ALA A 303 -21.87 -4.04 0.32
C ALA A 303 -23.32 -4.36 -0.10
N GLY A 304 -23.71 -5.65 -0.07
CA GLY A 304 -25.04 -6.09 -0.49
C GLY A 304 -25.36 -5.91 -1.98
N GLN A 305 -24.37 -5.62 -2.84
CA GLN A 305 -24.58 -5.43 -4.29
C GLN A 305 -25.08 -6.70 -4.99
N CYS A 306 -24.74 -7.87 -4.45
CA CYS A 306 -25.15 -9.18 -4.96
C CYS A 306 -25.84 -9.99 -3.86
N THR A 307 -27.16 -10.09 -3.93
CA THR A 307 -27.97 -10.87 -2.98
C THR A 307 -27.64 -12.36 -3.04
N GLY A 308 -27.42 -12.98 -1.88
CA GLY A 308 -26.98 -14.37 -1.70
C GLY A 308 -25.52 -14.65 -2.11
N ALA A 309 -24.72 -13.62 -2.39
CA ALA A 309 -23.33 -13.80 -2.84
C ALA A 309 -22.29 -13.53 -1.75
N GLY A 310 -22.53 -12.50 -0.93
CA GLY A 310 -21.61 -12.09 0.13
C GLY A 310 -21.95 -12.73 1.47
N TYR A 311 -20.93 -12.97 2.28
CA TYR A 311 -21.04 -13.70 3.54
C TYR A 311 -20.46 -12.91 4.71
N PHE A 312 -20.94 -13.20 5.92
CA PHE A 312 -20.42 -12.64 7.16
C PHE A 312 -20.63 -13.62 8.31
N MET A 313 -20.04 -13.31 9.46
CA MET A 313 -20.33 -14.01 10.70
C MET A 313 -21.38 -13.23 11.50
N TYR A 314 -22.45 -13.90 11.90
CA TYR A 314 -23.58 -13.31 12.61
C TYR A 314 -23.84 -14.04 13.93
N LEU A 315 -24.00 -13.26 14.99
CA LEU A 315 -24.50 -13.72 16.28
C LEU A 315 -25.88 -13.12 16.50
N ASN A 316 -26.91 -13.96 16.48
CA ASN A 316 -28.27 -13.54 16.78
C ASN A 316 -28.46 -13.32 18.29
N THR A 317 -28.83 -12.11 18.68
CA THR A 317 -29.06 -11.74 20.10
C THR A 317 -30.53 -11.50 20.42
N SER A 318 -31.43 -11.71 19.45
CA SER A 318 -32.88 -11.50 19.62
C SER A 318 -33.57 -12.61 20.44
N PHE A 319 -32.90 -13.74 20.64
CA PHE A 319 -33.39 -14.87 21.44
C PHE A 319 -32.29 -15.49 22.31
N GLY A 320 -32.69 -16.22 23.35
CA GLY A 320 -31.80 -16.80 24.35
C GLY A 320 -31.82 -16.01 25.67
N ALA A 321 -30.97 -16.41 26.61
CA ALA A 321 -30.78 -15.70 27.87
C ALA A 321 -29.74 -14.57 27.73
N ALA A 322 -29.91 -13.53 28.56
CA ALA A 322 -28.90 -12.48 28.70
C ALA A 322 -27.59 -13.08 29.23
N GLU A 323 -26.46 -12.49 28.83
CA GLU A 323 -25.09 -12.92 29.13
C GLU A 323 -24.62 -14.22 28.47
N GLU A 324 -25.47 -14.91 27.68
CA GLU A 324 -25.00 -15.98 26.80
C GLU A 324 -23.92 -15.43 25.85
N ALA A 325 -22.81 -16.16 25.72
CA ALA A 325 -21.69 -15.77 24.89
C ALA A 325 -21.44 -16.74 23.74
N ALA A 326 -20.89 -16.22 22.64
CA ALA A 326 -20.38 -16.98 21.50
C ALA A 326 -18.94 -16.57 21.18
N MET A 327 -18.09 -17.54 20.88
CA MET A 327 -16.66 -17.36 20.65
C MET A 327 -16.29 -17.74 19.21
N LEU A 328 -15.67 -16.83 18.47
CA LEU A 328 -15.09 -17.13 17.16
C LEU A 328 -13.59 -16.89 17.20
N GLU A 329 -12.78 -17.93 16.95
CA GLU A 329 -11.32 -17.86 17.07
C GLU A 329 -10.62 -17.96 15.72
N SER A 330 -9.52 -17.24 15.56
CA SER A 330 -8.64 -17.40 14.41
C SER A 330 -7.95 -18.77 14.41
N ARG A 331 -7.36 -19.13 13.25
CA ARG A 331 -6.31 -20.15 13.22
C ARG A 331 -5.10 -19.71 14.04
N ILE A 332 -4.13 -20.61 14.22
CA ILE A 332 -2.85 -20.27 14.86
C ILE A 332 -2.06 -19.35 13.91
N LEU A 333 -1.64 -18.21 14.44
CA LEU A 333 -0.86 -17.19 13.72
C LEU A 333 0.56 -17.13 14.25
N TYR A 334 1.50 -16.76 13.39
CA TYR A 334 2.94 -16.77 13.67
C TYR A 334 3.52 -15.37 13.43
N PRO A 335 3.50 -14.49 14.44
CA PRO A 335 4.03 -13.13 14.30
C PRO A 335 5.55 -13.15 14.06
N LYS A 336 6.02 -12.27 13.18
CA LYS A 336 7.44 -12.04 12.87
C LYS A 336 7.98 -10.76 13.50
N ARG A 337 7.10 -9.82 13.83
CA ARG A 337 7.37 -8.53 14.47
C ARG A 337 6.60 -8.42 15.78
N LYS A 338 6.89 -7.37 16.54
CA LYS A 338 6.33 -7.17 17.87
C LYS A 338 5.02 -6.41 17.88
N GLN A 339 4.65 -5.72 16.82
CA GLN A 339 3.46 -4.88 16.79
C GLN A 339 2.49 -5.43 15.76
N GLN A 340 1.22 -5.50 16.15
CA GLN A 340 0.15 -5.93 15.26
C GLN A 340 -1.03 -4.97 15.32
N CYS A 341 -1.69 -4.82 14.17
CA CYS A 341 -2.96 -4.11 14.06
C CYS A 341 -4.05 -5.06 13.54
N LEU A 342 -5.04 -5.30 14.40
CA LEU A 342 -6.25 -6.02 14.04
C LEU A 342 -7.33 -5.01 13.67
N GLN A 343 -7.80 -5.08 12.43
CA GLN A 343 -8.88 -4.27 11.88
C GLN A 343 -10.01 -5.19 11.45
N PHE A 344 -11.26 -4.78 11.62
CA PHE A 344 -12.43 -5.52 11.19
C PHE A 344 -13.63 -4.58 11.13
N PHE A 345 -14.61 -4.95 10.33
CA PHE A 345 -15.89 -4.26 10.25
C PHE A 345 -16.92 -5.00 11.09
N TYR A 346 -17.79 -4.24 11.76
CA TYR A 346 -18.84 -4.82 12.58
C TYR A 346 -20.11 -3.97 12.50
N LYS A 347 -21.25 -4.61 12.70
CA LYS A 347 -22.56 -3.96 12.79
C LYS A 347 -23.30 -4.57 13.98
N MET A 348 -23.93 -3.73 14.79
CA MET A 348 -24.74 -4.18 15.93
C MET A 348 -26.15 -3.64 15.75
N THR A 349 -27.12 -4.55 15.60
CA THR A 349 -28.55 -4.23 15.44
C THR A 349 -29.40 -4.78 16.59
N GLY A 350 -28.79 -5.49 17.53
CA GLY A 350 -29.47 -6.04 18.70
C GLY A 350 -29.60 -5.03 19.85
N SER A 351 -29.53 -5.54 21.08
CA SER A 351 -29.69 -4.72 22.29
C SER A 351 -28.53 -3.73 22.44
N PRO A 352 -28.75 -2.51 22.96
CA PRO A 352 -27.66 -1.62 23.37
C PRO A 352 -26.73 -2.22 24.44
N SER A 353 -27.19 -3.29 25.11
CA SER A 353 -26.39 -4.04 26.09
C SER A 353 -25.60 -5.20 25.48
N ASP A 354 -25.75 -5.48 24.19
CA ASP A 354 -24.92 -6.45 23.47
C ASP A 354 -23.45 -6.00 23.52
N ARG A 355 -22.52 -6.95 23.58
CA ARG A 355 -21.09 -6.66 23.72
C ARG A 355 -20.28 -7.51 22.76
N LEU A 356 -19.35 -6.85 22.06
CA LEU A 356 -18.28 -7.50 21.29
C LEU A 356 -16.93 -7.25 21.97
N VAL A 357 -16.23 -8.32 22.32
CA VAL A 357 -14.93 -8.25 23.00
C VAL A 357 -13.90 -9.04 22.21
N VAL A 358 -12.78 -8.39 21.90
CA VAL A 358 -11.62 -9.06 21.29
C VAL A 358 -10.67 -9.54 22.37
N TRP A 359 -10.29 -10.81 22.26
CA TRP A 359 -9.31 -11.46 23.09
C TRP A 359 -8.08 -11.86 22.28
N ILE A 360 -6.97 -12.08 22.99
CA ILE A 360 -5.80 -12.79 22.48
C ILE A 360 -5.55 -14.01 23.35
N ARG A 361 -5.36 -15.16 22.70
CA ARG A 361 -5.04 -16.42 23.35
C ARG A 361 -3.61 -16.85 22.98
N ARG A 362 -2.71 -16.76 23.96
CA ARG A 362 -1.26 -17.01 23.77
C ARG A 362 -0.88 -18.47 24.00
N ASP A 363 -0.05 -19.00 23.11
CA ASP A 363 0.67 -20.26 23.32
C ASP A 363 1.96 -20.01 24.12
N ASP A 364 2.20 -20.77 25.18
CA ASP A 364 3.38 -20.60 26.02
C ASP A 364 4.65 -21.25 25.42
N GLY A 365 4.51 -22.01 24.33
CA GLY A 365 5.58 -22.79 23.70
C GLY A 365 5.48 -24.29 23.99
N THR A 366 4.53 -24.74 24.81
CA THR A 366 4.27 -26.16 25.09
C THR A 366 3.20 -26.78 24.18
N GLY A 367 2.59 -25.97 23.30
CA GLY A 367 1.42 -26.38 22.50
C GLY A 367 0.11 -26.34 23.29
N ILE A 368 0.14 -25.84 24.54
CA ILE A 368 -1.04 -25.66 25.39
C ILE A 368 -1.24 -24.17 25.64
N VAL A 369 -2.43 -23.70 25.30
CA VAL A 369 -2.79 -22.28 25.30
C VAL A 369 -3.36 -21.90 26.67
N ARG A 370 -2.81 -20.87 27.36
CA ARG A 370 -3.10 -20.65 28.81
C ARG A 370 -3.47 -19.23 29.29
N LYS A 371 -3.50 -18.19 28.46
CA LYS A 371 -3.92 -16.84 28.93
C LYS A 371 -4.71 -16.07 27.88
N LEU A 372 -5.91 -15.62 28.28
CA LEU A 372 -6.77 -14.69 27.54
C LEU A 372 -6.47 -13.26 28.01
N VAL A 373 -6.22 -12.34 27.08
CA VAL A 373 -6.03 -10.91 27.37
C VAL A 373 -6.99 -10.11 26.49
N LYS A 374 -7.72 -9.16 27.08
CA LYS A 374 -8.58 -8.21 26.34
C LYS A 374 -7.70 -7.10 25.77
N VAL A 375 -7.86 -6.74 24.49
CA VAL A 375 -6.89 -5.84 23.84
C VAL A 375 -7.54 -4.79 22.93
N LYS A 376 -6.92 -3.60 22.86
CA LYS A 376 -7.15 -2.55 21.84
C LYS A 376 -6.06 -2.56 20.77
N THR A 377 -4.79 -2.66 21.19
CA THR A 377 -3.60 -2.87 20.36
C THR A 377 -2.69 -3.85 21.09
N PHE A 378 -2.17 -4.86 20.40
CA PHE A 378 -1.36 -5.91 21.04
C PHE A 378 0.02 -6.02 20.44
N GLN A 379 0.90 -6.55 21.28
CA GLN A 379 2.25 -6.93 20.92
C GLN A 379 2.44 -8.40 21.26
N GLU A 380 2.60 -9.24 20.23
CA GLU A 380 2.78 -10.68 20.38
C GLU A 380 4.06 -11.12 19.67
N GLU A 381 4.93 -11.83 20.41
CA GLU A 381 6.19 -12.39 19.91
C GLU A 381 6.12 -13.92 19.71
N LYS A 382 5.04 -14.55 20.20
CA LYS A 382 4.81 -15.99 20.13
C LYS A 382 3.55 -16.27 19.32
N LYS A 383 3.41 -17.51 18.84
CA LYS A 383 2.18 -17.94 18.16
C LYS A 383 0.95 -17.72 19.04
N PHE A 384 -0.11 -17.21 18.44
CA PHE A 384 -1.33 -16.83 19.16
C PHE A 384 -2.58 -17.05 18.31
N ARG A 385 -3.74 -16.84 18.92
CA ARG A 385 -5.02 -16.67 18.26
C ARG A 385 -5.67 -15.38 18.72
N TYR A 386 -6.37 -14.68 17.84
CA TYR A 386 -7.35 -13.69 18.26
C TYR A 386 -8.74 -14.34 18.32
N LEU A 387 -9.61 -13.80 19.15
CA LEU A 387 -10.95 -14.34 19.37
C LEU A 387 -11.95 -13.20 19.52
N PHE A 388 -13.09 -13.35 18.87
CA PHE A 388 -14.26 -12.49 19.03
C PHE A 388 -15.25 -13.16 19.98
N GLN A 389 -15.48 -12.54 21.13
CA GLN A 389 -16.55 -12.89 22.04
C GLN A 389 -17.72 -11.94 21.80
N GLY A 390 -18.83 -12.45 21.26
CA GLY A 390 -20.10 -11.77 21.29
C GLY A 390 -20.88 -12.19 22.54
N THR A 391 -21.51 -11.26 23.24
CA THR A 391 -22.31 -11.52 24.43
C THR A 391 -23.67 -10.85 24.28
N LYS A 392 -24.74 -11.62 24.51
CA LYS A 392 -26.13 -11.15 24.41
C LYS A 392 -26.45 -10.22 25.57
N GLY A 393 -27.01 -9.06 25.24
CA GLY A 393 -27.60 -8.12 26.18
C GLY A 393 -29.02 -8.51 26.55
N ASP A 394 -29.87 -7.51 26.79
CA ASP A 394 -31.31 -7.73 27.07
C ASP A 394 -32.05 -8.17 25.79
N PRO A 395 -32.52 -9.43 25.71
CA PRO A 395 -33.20 -9.96 24.52
C PRO A 395 -34.54 -9.28 24.26
N GLN A 396 -35.21 -8.73 25.28
CA GLN A 396 -36.51 -8.07 25.11
C GLN A 396 -36.43 -6.78 24.30
N ASN A 397 -35.23 -6.21 24.20
CA ASN A 397 -34.96 -4.99 23.44
C ASN A 397 -33.93 -5.24 22.31
N SER A 398 -33.81 -6.49 21.84
CA SER A 398 -32.98 -6.85 20.71
C SER A 398 -33.85 -7.20 19.49
N SER A 399 -33.63 -6.50 18.38
CA SER A 399 -34.29 -6.76 17.09
C SER A 399 -33.37 -7.42 16.07
N GLY A 400 -32.18 -7.85 16.48
CA GLY A 400 -31.16 -8.36 15.57
C GLY A 400 -29.97 -9.00 16.30
N GLY A 401 -28.76 -8.52 16.03
CA GLY A 401 -27.56 -9.11 16.62
C GLY A 401 -26.26 -8.43 16.23
N ILE A 402 -25.16 -9.19 16.29
CA ILE A 402 -23.80 -8.72 16.02
C ILE A 402 -23.31 -9.35 14.72
N TYR A 403 -22.86 -8.52 13.79
CA TYR A 403 -22.28 -8.92 12.52
C TYR A 403 -20.79 -8.59 12.53
N LEU A 404 -19.98 -9.47 11.94
CA LEU A 404 -18.53 -9.34 11.84
C LEU A 404 -18.10 -9.70 10.41
N ASP A 405 -17.26 -8.84 9.81
CA ASP A 405 -16.80 -9.00 8.45
C ASP A 405 -15.45 -8.29 8.20
N ASP A 406 -14.82 -8.57 7.05
CA ASP A 406 -13.60 -7.91 6.56
C ASP A 406 -12.48 -7.81 7.61
N ILE A 407 -12.15 -8.93 8.25
CA ILE A 407 -11.07 -9.01 9.23
C ILE A 407 -9.74 -8.90 8.53
N THR A 408 -8.85 -8.09 9.08
CA THR A 408 -7.47 -7.90 8.63
C THR A 408 -6.55 -7.88 9.84
N LEU A 409 -5.45 -8.60 9.77
CA LEU A 409 -4.38 -8.56 10.75
C LEU A 409 -3.04 -8.31 10.06
N THR A 410 -2.42 -7.19 10.40
CA THR A 410 -1.08 -6.81 9.93
C THR A 410 -0.11 -6.67 11.09
N GLU A 411 1.19 -6.78 10.80
CA GLU A 411 2.29 -6.54 11.73
C GLU A 411 2.81 -5.11 11.63
N THR A 412 1.88 -4.17 11.78
CA THR A 412 2.10 -2.72 11.73
C THR A 412 1.44 -2.06 12.94
N PRO A 413 1.84 -0.84 13.33
CA PRO A 413 1.06 -0.03 14.25
C PRO A 413 -0.38 0.17 13.73
N CYS A 414 -1.34 0.31 14.64
CA CYS A 414 -2.66 0.81 14.27
C CYS A 414 -2.64 2.33 14.15
N PRO A 415 -3.52 2.91 13.31
CA PRO A 415 -3.60 4.36 13.17
C PRO A 415 -3.95 5.03 14.50
N THR A 416 -3.35 6.20 14.76
CA THR A 416 -3.57 7.00 15.97
C THR A 416 -5.03 7.43 16.11
N GLY A 417 -5.63 7.87 15.00
CA GLY A 417 -7.03 8.27 14.93
C GLY A 417 -7.73 7.66 13.73
N VAL A 418 -9.01 7.31 13.91
CA VAL A 418 -9.90 6.86 12.85
C VAL A 418 -11.14 7.72 12.87
N TRP A 419 -11.42 8.38 11.75
CA TRP A 419 -12.60 9.21 11.55
C TRP A 419 -13.47 8.63 10.43
N THR A 420 -14.68 8.23 10.80
CA THR A 420 -15.70 7.78 9.83
C THR A 420 -16.72 8.89 9.61
N VAL A 421 -16.83 9.37 8.38
CA VAL A 421 -17.87 10.30 7.93
C VAL A 421 -18.95 9.49 7.22
N ARG A 422 -20.12 9.40 7.85
CA ARG A 422 -21.25 8.62 7.32
C ARG A 422 -22.11 9.41 6.35
N ASN A 423 -22.81 8.70 5.47
CA ASN A 423 -23.70 9.28 4.46
C ASN A 423 -22.99 10.35 3.60
N PHE A 424 -21.77 10.06 3.16
CA PHE A 424 -20.88 11.03 2.55
C PHE A 424 -21.42 11.58 1.22
N SER A 425 -22.21 10.81 0.48
CA SER A 425 -22.90 11.30 -0.71
C SER A 425 -23.86 12.45 -0.38
N GLN A 426 -24.56 12.38 0.76
CA GLN A 426 -25.40 13.48 1.23
C GLN A 426 -24.56 14.67 1.70
N VAL A 427 -23.41 14.42 2.34
CA VAL A 427 -22.47 15.49 2.72
C VAL A 427 -22.00 16.25 1.47
N LEU A 428 -21.60 15.56 0.40
CA LEU A 428 -21.20 16.18 -0.86
C LEU A 428 -22.32 17.00 -1.50
N GLN A 429 -23.57 16.53 -1.45
CA GLN A 429 -24.72 17.25 -2.01
C GLN A 429 -25.09 18.50 -1.21
N ASN A 430 -24.93 18.47 0.10
CA ASN A 430 -25.35 19.54 1.01
C ASN A 430 -24.27 20.61 1.26
N THR A 431 -23.05 20.38 0.80
CA THR A 431 -21.93 21.29 1.01
C THR A 431 -21.56 22.03 -0.26
N VAL A 432 -21.00 23.22 -0.10
CA VAL A 432 -20.39 24.02 -1.17
C VAL A 432 -18.90 24.23 -0.89
N LYS A 433 -18.16 24.70 -1.88
CA LYS A 433 -16.72 24.99 -1.75
C LYS A 433 -16.46 25.90 -0.55
N GLY A 434 -15.54 25.49 0.33
CA GLY A 434 -15.23 26.17 1.58
C GLY A 434 -15.96 25.66 2.82
N ASP A 435 -17.08 24.94 2.67
CA ASP A 435 -17.71 24.26 3.81
C ASP A 435 -16.75 23.19 4.35
N LYS A 436 -16.76 23.01 5.67
CA LYS A 436 -15.84 22.11 6.36
C LYS A 436 -16.51 21.26 7.42
N LEU A 437 -15.97 20.06 7.63
CA LEU A 437 -16.29 19.17 8.74
C LEU A 437 -15.06 19.00 9.60
N HIS A 438 -15.25 18.92 10.92
CA HIS A 438 -14.17 18.65 11.86
C HIS A 438 -14.30 17.22 12.38
N SER A 439 -13.17 16.54 12.50
CA SER A 439 -13.10 15.25 13.19
C SER A 439 -13.31 15.43 14.70
N PRO A 440 -13.59 14.34 15.42
CA PRO A 440 -13.34 14.29 16.86
C PRO A 440 -11.88 14.60 17.18
N ARG A 441 -11.61 14.98 18.44
CA ARG A 441 -10.25 15.16 18.95
C ARG A 441 -9.61 13.80 19.26
N PHE A 442 -8.42 13.57 18.74
CA PHE A 442 -7.58 12.40 18.99
C PHE A 442 -6.37 12.78 19.84
N TYR A 443 -5.66 11.78 20.36
CA TYR A 443 -4.40 11.96 21.09
C TYR A 443 -3.37 10.96 20.60
N ASN A 444 -2.15 11.44 20.33
CA ASN A 444 -1.03 10.55 20.02
C ASN A 444 -0.41 9.93 21.28
N SER A 445 0.60 9.08 21.08
CA SER A 445 1.31 8.36 22.16
C SER A 445 2.01 9.29 23.16
N GLU A 446 2.46 10.47 22.71
CA GLU A 446 3.08 11.51 23.55
C GLU A 446 2.05 12.31 24.36
N GLY A 447 0.80 12.36 23.90
CA GLY A 447 -0.31 13.05 24.56
C GLY A 447 -0.73 14.38 23.92
N TYR A 448 -0.25 14.71 22.71
CA TYR A 448 -0.70 15.88 21.94
C TYR A 448 -2.13 15.66 21.43
N GLY A 449 -2.99 16.67 21.62
CA GLY A 449 -4.33 16.69 21.05
C GLY A 449 -4.28 17.07 19.56
N LEU A 450 -4.95 16.31 18.70
CA LEU A 450 -4.98 16.52 17.25
C LEU A 450 -6.35 16.29 16.63
N GLY A 451 -6.58 16.87 15.46
CA GLY A 451 -7.81 16.73 14.70
C GLY A 451 -7.60 16.99 13.21
N LEU A 452 -8.60 16.59 12.43
CA LEU A 452 -8.66 16.78 10.99
C LEU A 452 -9.80 17.72 10.61
N THR A 453 -9.61 18.45 9.52
CA THR A 453 -10.66 19.23 8.87
C THR A 453 -10.80 18.76 7.43
N LEU A 454 -12.01 18.30 7.08
CA LEU A 454 -12.35 17.85 5.74
C LEU A 454 -13.14 18.94 5.02
N TYR A 455 -12.74 19.26 3.79
CA TYR A 455 -13.42 20.18 2.89
C TYR A 455 -14.03 19.37 1.74
N PRO A 456 -15.33 19.00 1.79
CA PRO A 456 -15.91 18.06 0.84
C PRO A 456 -15.91 18.57 -0.61
N GLN A 457 -16.01 19.89 -0.81
CA GLN A 457 -16.02 20.53 -2.12
C GLN A 457 -14.71 21.32 -2.39
N GLY A 458 -13.66 21.03 -1.62
CA GLY A 458 -12.40 21.76 -1.63
C GLY A 458 -12.43 23.08 -0.85
N ARG A 459 -11.26 23.66 -0.62
CA ARG A 459 -11.09 24.95 0.08
C ARG A 459 -11.47 26.12 -0.84
N THR A 460 -11.83 27.26 -0.26
CA THR A 460 -12.13 28.49 -1.02
C THR A 460 -10.92 29.04 -1.78
N SER A 461 -9.71 28.84 -1.27
CA SER A 461 -8.44 29.27 -1.89
C SER A 461 -8.05 28.48 -3.13
N SER A 462 -8.53 27.24 -3.26
CA SER A 462 -8.12 26.35 -4.33
C SER A 462 -8.69 26.76 -5.69
N GLY A 463 -7.90 26.67 -6.76
CA GLY A 463 -8.41 26.77 -8.14
C GLY A 463 -9.16 25.51 -8.59
N ASN A 464 -8.86 24.37 -7.97
CA ASN A 464 -9.38 23.07 -8.41
C ASN A 464 -10.83 22.86 -7.92
N SER A 465 -11.62 22.25 -8.79
CA SER A 465 -13.00 21.84 -8.49
C SER A 465 -13.09 20.32 -8.63
N GLY A 466 -14.00 19.70 -7.89
CA GLY A 466 -14.17 18.26 -7.96
C GLY A 466 -13.15 17.46 -7.13
N TYR A 467 -12.58 18.06 -6.08
CA TYR A 467 -11.63 17.41 -5.17
C TYR A 467 -12.01 17.61 -3.71
N LEU A 468 -11.62 16.66 -2.86
CA LEU A 468 -11.62 16.83 -1.41
C LEU A 468 -10.35 17.54 -0.97
N GLY A 469 -10.50 18.51 -0.07
CA GLY A 469 -9.40 19.05 0.73
C GLY A 469 -9.34 18.38 2.10
N LEU A 470 -8.15 18.13 2.63
CA LEU A 470 -7.95 17.55 3.95
C LEU A 470 -6.79 18.24 4.65
N THR A 471 -7.03 18.66 5.88
CA THR A 471 -6.05 19.40 6.67
C THR A 471 -5.98 18.86 8.10
N PHE A 472 -4.86 19.15 8.74
CA PHE A 472 -4.55 18.77 10.11
C PHE A 472 -4.47 20.02 10.99
N HIS A 473 -4.87 19.89 12.25
CA HIS A 473 -4.67 20.91 13.28
C HIS A 473 -4.39 20.27 14.65
N LEU A 474 -3.69 21.00 15.51
CA LEU A 474 -3.53 20.66 16.91
C LEU A 474 -4.69 21.23 17.73
N CYS A 475 -5.09 20.49 18.75
CA CYS A 475 -6.13 20.88 19.70
C CYS A 475 -5.52 21.02 21.09
N SER A 476 -5.95 22.02 21.85
CA SER A 476 -5.54 22.14 23.25
C SER A 476 -6.06 20.95 24.06
N GLY A 477 -5.23 20.41 24.93
CA GLY A 477 -5.53 19.27 25.79
C GLY A 477 -5.04 19.45 27.23
N GLU A 478 -5.37 18.48 28.08
CA GLU A 478 -4.98 18.47 29.50
C GLU A 478 -3.47 18.35 29.69
N ASN A 479 -2.77 17.77 28.72
CA ASN A 479 -1.32 17.50 28.77
C ASN A 479 -0.47 18.69 28.34
N ASP A 480 -1.04 19.72 27.72
CA ASP A 480 -0.30 20.80 27.04
C ASP A 480 0.72 21.52 27.94
N ALA A 481 0.46 21.56 29.25
CA ALA A 481 1.31 22.20 30.24
C ALA A 481 2.68 21.52 30.40
N VAL A 482 2.79 20.21 30.14
CA VAL A 482 4.03 19.43 30.29
C VAL A 482 4.66 19.04 28.96
N LEU A 483 3.95 19.22 27.84
CA LEU A 483 4.44 18.93 26.50
C LEU A 483 5.38 20.03 25.99
N GLU A 484 6.27 19.64 25.06
CA GLU A 484 7.19 20.55 24.39
C GLU A 484 6.47 21.35 23.30
N TRP A 485 6.77 22.64 23.19
CA TRP A 485 6.22 23.55 22.20
C TRP A 485 7.31 24.50 21.67
N PRO A 486 7.31 24.87 20.38
CA PRO A 486 6.43 24.32 19.33
C PRO A 486 6.76 22.87 19.00
N VAL A 487 5.78 22.12 18.49
CA VAL A 487 5.94 20.71 18.13
C VAL A 487 6.74 20.59 16.85
N GLU A 488 7.95 20.03 16.91
CA GLU A 488 8.83 19.83 15.76
C GLU A 488 9.06 18.35 15.47
N ASN A 489 9.40 18.01 14.24
CA ASN A 489 9.86 16.67 13.85
C ASN A 489 8.84 15.54 14.09
N ARG A 490 7.55 15.88 14.21
CA ARG A 490 6.48 14.88 14.24
C ARG A 490 5.92 14.76 12.83
N GLN A 491 5.90 13.55 12.31
CA GLN A 491 5.34 13.26 11.00
C GLN A 491 3.83 13.04 11.13
N VAL A 492 3.07 13.80 10.34
CA VAL A 492 1.63 13.63 10.16
C VAL A 492 1.40 12.80 8.91
N ILE A 493 0.66 11.70 9.03
CA ILE A 493 0.17 10.90 7.90
C ILE A 493 -1.35 10.94 7.94
N MET A 494 -1.97 11.51 6.91
CA MET A 494 -3.43 11.51 6.74
C MET A 494 -3.79 10.59 5.58
N THR A 495 -4.62 9.57 5.84
CA THR A 495 -4.94 8.55 4.85
C THR A 495 -6.44 8.43 4.64
N ILE A 496 -6.92 8.67 3.42
CA ILE A 496 -8.28 8.30 2.99
C ILE A 496 -8.24 6.83 2.57
N LEU A 497 -8.95 5.99 3.33
CA LEU A 497 -8.88 4.53 3.20
C LEU A 497 -9.65 4.04 1.96
N ASP A 498 -8.99 3.28 1.10
CA ASP A 498 -9.66 2.37 0.17
C ASP A 498 -10.13 1.14 0.97
N GLN A 499 -11.45 0.97 1.11
CA GLN A 499 -12.07 -0.06 1.96
C GLN A 499 -12.19 -1.43 1.26
N GLU A 500 -11.27 -1.70 0.33
CA GLU A 500 -11.07 -3.03 -0.24
C GLU A 500 -10.82 -4.06 0.88
N ALA A 501 -11.51 -5.19 0.79
CA ALA A 501 -11.55 -6.22 1.82
C ALA A 501 -10.14 -6.75 2.12
N ASP A 502 -9.42 -7.12 1.05
CA ASP A 502 -8.03 -7.55 1.14
C ASP A 502 -7.09 -6.35 1.23
N VAL A 503 -6.50 -6.14 2.40
CA VAL A 503 -5.57 -5.03 2.68
C VAL A 503 -4.43 -4.91 1.67
N ARG A 504 -4.02 -6.03 1.05
CA ARG A 504 -2.93 -6.06 0.07
C ARG A 504 -3.30 -5.40 -1.26
N LYS A 505 -4.61 -5.27 -1.53
CA LYS A 505 -5.15 -4.67 -2.76
C LYS A 505 -5.64 -3.23 -2.57
N ARG A 506 -5.59 -2.70 -1.35
CA ARG A 506 -5.99 -1.31 -1.05
C ARG A 506 -5.05 -0.33 -1.74
N MET A 507 -5.62 0.68 -2.39
CA MET A 507 -4.89 1.80 -2.97
C MET A 507 -5.27 3.12 -2.27
N SER A 508 -5.08 3.16 -0.95
CA SER A 508 -5.47 4.30 -0.12
C SER A 508 -4.69 5.57 -0.48
N SER A 509 -5.36 6.73 -0.51
CA SER A 509 -4.71 8.02 -0.76
C SER A 509 -4.12 8.56 0.55
N SER A 510 -2.80 8.76 0.60
CA SER A 510 -2.09 9.21 1.80
C SER A 510 -1.32 10.50 1.54
N MET A 511 -1.43 11.47 2.45
CA MET A 511 -0.65 12.70 2.44
C MET A 511 0.20 12.80 3.70
N VAL A 512 1.45 13.23 3.53
CA VAL A 512 2.48 13.18 4.58
C VAL A 512 3.22 14.50 4.68
N PHE A 513 3.36 15.03 5.89
CA PHE A 513 4.24 16.17 6.17
C PHE A 513 4.85 16.06 7.57
N THR A 514 5.89 16.85 7.84
CA THR A 514 6.52 16.92 9.16
C THR A 514 6.40 18.32 9.74
N THR A 515 6.10 18.43 11.03
CA THR A 515 5.98 19.72 11.72
C THR A 515 7.34 20.42 11.86
N SER A 516 7.37 21.72 11.62
CA SER A 516 8.60 22.53 11.63
C SER A 516 8.34 23.96 12.12
N LYS A 517 9.32 24.57 12.78
CA LYS A 517 9.33 26.01 13.12
C LYS A 517 9.27 26.93 11.90
N SER A 518 9.64 26.46 10.71
CA SER A 518 9.54 27.26 9.48
C SER A 518 8.08 27.47 9.03
N GLN A 519 7.15 26.62 9.48
CA GLN A 519 5.73 26.73 9.16
C GLN A 519 5.10 27.79 10.07
N THR A 520 5.08 29.02 9.56
CA THR A 520 4.51 30.20 10.22
C THR A 520 3.31 30.73 9.44
N SER A 521 2.44 31.49 10.09
CA SER A 521 1.30 32.12 9.40
C SER A 521 1.11 33.57 9.83
N THR A 522 0.87 34.44 8.85
CA THR A 522 0.56 35.86 9.07
C THR A 522 -0.74 36.05 9.86
N ALA A 523 -1.65 35.08 9.79
CA ALA A 523 -2.91 35.04 10.54
C ALA A 523 -2.72 35.07 12.05
N ILE A 524 -1.59 34.54 12.52
CA ILE A 524 -1.18 34.47 13.92
C ILE A 524 0.05 35.35 14.15
N ASN A 525 0.11 36.50 13.48
CA ASN A 525 1.17 37.49 13.58
C ASN A 525 2.57 36.96 13.24
N GLY A 526 2.66 36.01 12.31
CA GLY A 526 3.93 35.37 11.92
C GLY A 526 4.45 34.35 12.92
N SER A 527 3.63 33.92 13.88
CA SER A 527 3.99 32.88 14.84
C SER A 527 4.03 31.49 14.18
N VAL A 528 4.69 30.55 14.84
CA VAL A 528 4.77 29.14 14.43
C VAL A 528 3.40 28.47 14.60
N ILE A 529 2.93 27.76 13.56
CA ILE A 529 1.60 27.13 13.54
C ILE A 529 1.48 26.03 14.61
N TRP A 530 2.58 25.33 14.86
CA TRP A 530 2.68 24.20 15.80
C TRP A 530 3.05 24.61 17.23
N ASP A 531 2.93 25.90 17.56
CA ASP A 531 3.00 26.33 18.96
C ASP A 531 1.70 25.94 19.70
N ARG A 532 1.68 26.14 21.02
CA ARG A 532 0.59 25.71 21.89
C ARG A 532 -0.76 26.29 21.39
N PRO A 533 -1.79 25.46 21.13
CA PRO A 533 -3.06 25.95 20.60
C PRO A 533 -3.74 27.00 21.48
N SER A 534 -3.54 26.99 22.81
CA SER A 534 -4.05 28.04 23.69
C SER A 534 -3.41 29.42 23.48
N VAL A 535 -2.27 29.49 22.78
CA VAL A 535 -1.51 30.72 22.50
C VAL A 535 -1.74 31.17 21.06
N VAL A 536 -1.64 30.26 20.09
CA VAL A 536 -1.71 30.58 18.66
C VAL A 536 -3.04 30.18 18.01
N GLY A 537 -3.87 29.42 18.70
CA GLY A 537 -5.12 28.89 18.17
C GLY A 537 -6.35 29.75 18.47
N SER A 538 -7.48 29.30 17.94
CA SER A 538 -8.80 29.90 18.17
C SER A 538 -9.68 28.95 18.98
N TYR A 539 -10.46 29.49 19.91
CA TYR A 539 -11.36 28.68 20.74
C TYR A 539 -12.54 28.17 19.90
N ASP A 540 -12.77 26.86 19.91
CA ASP A 540 -13.91 26.23 19.27
C ASP A 540 -14.86 25.62 20.30
N ASN A 541 -16.10 26.11 20.28
CA ASN A 541 -17.15 25.73 21.23
C ASN A 541 -17.64 24.28 21.06
N SER A 542 -17.46 23.66 19.89
CA SER A 542 -17.88 22.27 19.63
C SER A 542 -16.98 21.23 20.30
N CYS A 543 -15.70 21.53 20.52
CA CYS A 543 -14.78 20.66 21.26
C CYS A 543 -14.42 21.21 22.65
N GLU A 544 -14.91 22.40 23.00
CA GLU A 544 -14.48 23.16 24.19
C GLU A 544 -12.94 23.24 24.28
N CYS A 545 -12.30 23.53 23.15
CA CYS A 545 -10.85 23.46 23.00
C CYS A 545 -10.33 24.55 22.04
N PHE A 546 -9.08 24.99 22.20
CA PHE A 546 -8.41 25.83 21.21
C PHE A 546 -7.88 24.96 20.07
N ARG A 547 -8.05 25.40 18.82
CA ARG A 547 -7.48 24.74 17.64
C ARG A 547 -6.48 25.63 16.94
N SER A 548 -5.35 25.06 16.55
CA SER A 548 -4.38 25.73 15.68
C SER A 548 -4.99 25.99 14.30
N ILE A 549 -4.26 26.74 13.47
CA ILE A 549 -4.61 26.91 12.05
C ILE A 549 -4.61 25.54 11.35
N ASP A 550 -5.57 25.35 10.43
CA ASP A 550 -5.66 24.21 9.55
C ASP A 550 -4.52 24.22 8.51
N TRP A 551 -3.71 23.16 8.49
CA TRP A 551 -2.58 22.98 7.57
C TRP A 551 -2.72 21.69 6.76
N GLY A 552 -2.65 21.77 5.43
CA GLY A 552 -2.75 20.58 4.58
C GLY A 552 -3.00 20.91 3.10
N TRP A 553 -3.74 20.02 2.42
CA TRP A 553 -3.90 20.05 0.98
C TRP A 553 -5.35 20.33 0.58
N SER A 554 -5.51 21.08 -0.51
CA SER A 554 -6.82 21.35 -1.11
C SER A 554 -7.30 20.27 -2.08
N ALA A 555 -6.40 19.42 -2.57
CA ALA A 555 -6.70 18.37 -3.54
C ALA A 555 -6.01 17.06 -3.13
N VAL A 556 -6.71 16.24 -2.34
CA VAL A 556 -6.20 14.94 -1.86
C VAL A 556 -6.72 13.77 -2.68
N ILE A 557 -7.97 13.85 -3.10
CA ILE A 557 -8.60 12.85 -3.97
C ILE A 557 -9.73 13.51 -4.76
N SER A 558 -9.88 13.15 -6.02
CA SER A 558 -10.97 13.65 -6.85
C SER A 558 -12.29 12.98 -6.50
N HIS A 559 -13.41 13.68 -6.68
CA HIS A 559 -14.75 13.11 -6.49
C HIS A 559 -15.04 11.96 -7.44
N GLN A 560 -14.39 11.96 -8.61
CA GLN A 560 -14.48 10.84 -9.54
C GLN A 560 -13.77 9.60 -8.98
N MET A 561 -12.58 9.76 -8.42
CA MET A 561 -11.82 8.65 -7.85
C MET A 561 -12.50 8.05 -6.61
N LEU A 562 -13.12 8.90 -5.77
CA LEU A 562 -13.93 8.45 -4.62
C LEU A 562 -15.02 7.44 -4.99
N LYS A 563 -15.57 7.53 -6.22
CA LYS A 563 -16.67 6.68 -6.69
C LYS A 563 -16.22 5.42 -7.43
N ARG A 564 -14.92 5.28 -7.73
CA ARG A 564 -14.41 4.18 -8.56
C ARG A 564 -13.96 2.96 -7.76
N ARG A 565 -13.27 3.21 -6.65
CA ARG A 565 -12.80 2.17 -5.72
C ARG A 565 -13.68 2.14 -4.47
N SER A 566 -13.28 1.36 -3.48
CA SER A 566 -14.00 1.22 -2.21
C SER A 566 -13.73 2.37 -1.23
N PHE A 567 -13.46 3.59 -1.71
CA PHE A 567 -13.29 4.76 -0.83
C PHE A 567 -14.60 5.11 -0.12
N LEU A 568 -15.73 4.99 -0.82
CA LEU A 568 -17.08 5.14 -0.29
C LEU A 568 -17.78 3.78 -0.26
N LYS A 569 -17.65 3.05 0.85
CA LYS A 569 -18.30 1.75 1.07
C LYS A 569 -19.42 1.93 2.10
N ASN A 570 -20.64 1.48 1.77
CA ASN A 570 -21.87 1.83 2.53
C ASN A 570 -22.13 3.34 2.69
N ASP A 571 -21.66 4.14 1.73
CA ASP A 571 -21.65 5.61 1.78
C ASP A 571 -20.85 6.20 2.96
N ASP A 572 -19.96 5.41 3.56
CA ASP A 572 -19.04 5.86 4.61
C ASP A 572 -17.67 6.19 4.00
N LEU A 573 -17.10 7.32 4.39
CA LEU A 573 -15.72 7.70 4.13
C LEU A 573 -14.90 7.50 5.41
N ILE A 574 -13.81 6.73 5.34
CA ILE A 574 -12.93 6.48 6.48
C ILE A 574 -11.58 7.17 6.27
N ILE A 575 -11.17 7.96 7.26
CA ILE A 575 -9.92 8.72 7.25
C ILE A 575 -9.10 8.32 8.48
N PHE A 576 -7.86 7.93 8.26
CA PHE A 576 -6.88 7.68 9.31
C PHE A 576 -5.96 8.89 9.49
N VAL A 577 -5.47 9.06 10.72
CA VAL A 577 -4.41 10.01 11.04
C VAL A 577 -3.39 9.34 11.95
N ASP A 578 -2.11 9.58 11.64
CA ASP A 578 -0.97 9.26 12.48
C ASP A 578 -0.15 10.51 12.77
N PHE A 579 0.44 10.57 13.97
CA PHE A 579 1.25 11.70 14.42
C PHE A 579 2.35 11.23 15.35
N GLU A 580 3.53 10.96 14.78
CA GLU A 580 4.61 10.25 15.47
C GLU A 580 5.94 11.00 15.38
N ASP A 581 6.76 10.91 16.44
CA ASP A 581 8.08 11.53 16.51
C ASP A 581 9.10 10.78 15.63
N ILE A 582 9.68 11.49 14.68
CA ILE A 582 10.72 10.99 13.78
C ILE A 582 12.06 11.71 13.98
N THR A 583 12.26 12.41 15.09
CA THR A 583 13.52 13.13 15.42
C THR A 583 14.75 12.23 15.33
N HIS A 584 14.61 10.93 15.64
CA HIS A 584 15.67 9.93 15.54
C HIS A 584 16.20 9.73 14.11
N LEU A 585 15.50 10.22 13.07
CA LEU A 585 15.92 10.16 11.68
C LEU A 585 16.75 11.38 11.24
N ASN A 586 16.99 12.38 12.10
CA ASN A 586 17.75 13.58 11.72
C ASN A 586 19.17 13.24 11.22
N GLN A 587 19.84 12.29 11.87
CA GLN A 587 21.19 11.85 11.50
C GLN A 587 21.19 10.33 11.35
N THR A 588 21.23 9.87 10.11
CA THR A 588 21.09 8.45 9.76
C THR A 588 22.17 7.97 8.79
N GLU A 589 22.92 8.89 8.19
CA GLU A 589 23.95 8.53 7.23
C GLU A 589 25.10 7.78 7.90
N VAL A 590 25.56 6.73 7.24
CA VAL A 590 26.68 5.89 7.70
C VAL A 590 27.82 5.97 6.71
N GLN A 591 29.06 5.93 7.22
CA GLN A 591 30.25 5.94 6.38
C GLN A 591 30.34 4.67 5.55
N VAL A 592 30.32 4.82 4.22
CA VAL A 592 30.49 3.69 3.30
C VAL A 592 31.94 3.23 3.34
N GLN A 593 32.15 1.96 3.67
CA GLN A 593 33.47 1.35 3.61
C GLN A 593 33.88 1.18 2.15
N THR A 594 34.59 2.16 1.60
CA THR A 594 35.26 1.95 0.32
C THR A 594 36.36 0.91 0.52
N SER A 595 36.14 -0.32 0.04
CA SER A 595 37.22 -1.28 -0.15
C SER A 595 38.15 -0.73 -1.24
N ARG A 596 39.01 0.22 -0.87
CA ARG A 596 40.19 0.54 -1.65
C ARG A 596 41.07 -0.70 -1.61
N LEU A 597 40.91 -1.58 -2.61
CA LEU A 597 42.07 -2.27 -3.16
C LEU A 597 43.03 -1.16 -3.56
N THR A 598 43.98 -0.85 -2.70
CA THR A 598 45.06 0.09 -2.97
C THR A 598 46.01 -0.65 -3.91
N PRO A 599 46.16 -0.25 -5.20
CA PRO A 599 47.43 -0.48 -5.85
C PRO A 599 48.43 0.41 -5.11
N GLN A 600 49.42 -0.20 -4.47
CA GLN A 600 50.52 0.56 -3.89
C GLN A 600 51.10 1.50 -4.96
N GLY A 601 51.03 2.80 -4.66
CA GLY A 601 51.92 3.81 -5.21
C GLY A 601 51.45 4.53 -6.47
N LEU A 602 50.70 5.62 -6.28
CA LEU A 602 50.93 6.86 -7.01
C LEU A 602 50.57 8.02 -6.08
N VAL A 603 51.60 8.54 -5.43
CA VAL A 603 51.53 9.76 -4.61
C VAL A 603 51.46 10.94 -5.56
N LEU A 604 50.36 11.69 -5.51
CA LEU A 604 50.29 13.08 -5.96
C LEU A 604 49.78 13.93 -4.77
N HIS A 605 50.71 14.40 -3.95
CA HIS A 605 50.55 15.72 -3.30
C HIS A 605 50.73 16.75 -4.42
N GLY A 606 49.83 17.71 -4.64
CA GLY A 606 49.25 18.64 -3.68
C GLY A 606 49.93 19.99 -3.93
N GLN A 607 49.20 20.97 -4.48
CA GLN A 607 49.64 22.36 -4.53
C GLN A 607 48.43 23.31 -4.46
N GLU A 608 48.27 23.94 -3.30
CA GLU A 608 47.69 25.27 -3.18
C GLU A 608 48.72 26.33 -3.62
N GLN A 609 48.18 27.50 -3.97
CA GLN A 609 48.85 28.70 -4.47
C GLN A 609 49.94 29.26 -3.54
N GLN A 610 51.06 29.76 -4.10
CA GLN A 610 51.43 31.19 -4.25
C GLN A 610 52.96 31.41 -4.34
N THR A 611 53.32 32.43 -5.14
CA THR A 611 54.54 33.27 -5.12
C THR A 611 55.90 32.77 -5.68
N SER A 612 56.22 33.36 -6.85
CA SER A 612 57.45 34.06 -7.29
C SER A 612 58.87 33.54 -7.03
N GLU A 613 59.67 33.70 -8.09
CA GLU A 613 61.12 33.96 -8.17
C GLU A 613 62.12 32.78 -8.17
N ASP A 614 62.51 32.45 -9.41
CA ASP A 614 63.86 32.61 -9.97
C ASP A 614 65.03 31.69 -9.55
N SER A 615 65.84 31.40 -10.57
CA SER A 615 67.26 31.05 -10.53
C SER A 615 67.73 29.60 -10.21
N ARG A 616 68.08 28.93 -11.33
CA ARG A 616 69.40 28.30 -11.63
C ARG A 616 69.76 26.88 -11.12
N LYS A 617 70.04 26.06 -12.14
CA LYS A 617 71.21 25.18 -12.38
C LYS A 617 71.43 23.94 -11.51
N ALA A 618 71.46 22.81 -12.25
CA ALA A 618 72.55 21.80 -12.36
C ALA A 618 72.95 21.05 -11.07
N SER A 619 73.27 19.76 -11.02
CA SER A 619 73.56 18.70 -11.99
C SER A 619 74.14 17.52 -11.19
N LEU A 620 74.03 16.28 -11.73
CA LEU A 620 74.94 15.13 -11.45
C LEU A 620 74.90 14.56 -10.00
N GLU A 621 75.12 13.28 -9.69
CA GLU A 621 75.59 12.09 -10.39
C GLU A 621 75.34 10.83 -9.51
N THR A 622 75.22 9.68 -10.17
CA THR A 622 75.62 8.30 -9.78
C THR A 622 75.70 7.84 -8.32
N ALA A 623 75.10 6.67 -8.04
CA ALA A 623 75.84 5.41 -7.82
C ALA A 623 74.92 4.19 -7.60
N LEU A 624 75.15 3.14 -8.39
CA LEU A 624 74.88 1.70 -8.15
C LEU A 624 76.16 1.09 -7.50
N PRO A 625 76.31 -0.24 -7.25
CA PRO A 625 75.36 -1.35 -7.06
C PRO A 625 75.78 -2.32 -5.91
N SER A 626 74.99 -3.37 -5.67
CA SER A 626 75.43 -4.78 -5.43
C SER A 626 74.18 -5.59 -5.02
N SER A 627 73.81 -6.79 -5.49
CA SER A 627 74.29 -7.91 -6.33
C SER A 627 74.20 -9.20 -5.52
N LEU A 628 73.77 -10.27 -6.21
CA LEU A 628 73.80 -11.72 -5.88
C LEU A 628 72.54 -12.19 -5.13
N GLY A 629 71.66 -13.01 -5.70
CA GLY A 629 71.87 -14.27 -6.48
C GLY A 629 71.24 -15.38 -5.63
N GLN A 630 70.59 -16.46 -6.05
CA GLN A 630 70.31 -17.26 -7.25
C GLN A 630 68.94 -17.95 -6.92
N GLY A 631 68.16 -18.59 -7.79
CA GLY A 631 68.32 -19.00 -9.17
C GLY A 631 67.02 -19.66 -9.66
N GLN A 632 66.76 -19.42 -10.94
CA GLN A 632 66.34 -20.39 -11.97
C GLN A 632 65.04 -21.20 -11.79
N HIS A 633 63.97 -20.87 -12.55
CA HIS A 633 63.73 -21.07 -14.01
C HIS A 633 62.86 -22.32 -14.21
N SER A 634 61.65 -22.22 -14.78
CA SER A 634 61.36 -22.38 -16.24
C SER A 634 60.23 -23.45 -16.35
N ARG A 635 59.20 -23.44 -17.20
CA ARG A 635 58.78 -22.63 -18.37
C ARG A 635 57.36 -23.10 -18.81
N GLN A 636 56.63 -22.17 -19.45
CA GLN A 636 55.75 -22.29 -20.64
C GLN A 636 54.51 -23.22 -20.65
N LYS A 637 53.49 -23.09 -21.51
CA LYS A 637 52.75 -22.05 -22.28
C LYS A 637 51.92 -22.84 -23.34
N ARG A 638 50.65 -22.43 -23.59
CA ARG A 638 49.73 -22.80 -24.72
C ARG A 638 49.14 -24.23 -24.69
N SER A 639 47.93 -24.56 -25.17
CA SER A 639 47.03 -24.05 -26.23
C SER A 639 45.61 -24.67 -26.11
N VAL A 640 44.57 -23.87 -26.39
CA VAL A 640 43.31 -24.08 -27.17
C VAL A 640 42.79 -25.52 -27.41
N ASP A 641 41.52 -25.81 -27.08
CA ASP A 641 40.48 -26.19 -28.07
C ASP A 641 39.04 -26.31 -27.51
N ASN A 642 38.08 -25.98 -28.39
CA ASN A 642 36.61 -26.03 -28.25
C ASN A 642 36.05 -27.46 -28.11
N THR A 643 35.02 -27.64 -27.28
CA THR A 643 33.89 -28.57 -27.53
C THR A 643 32.66 -28.11 -26.74
N GLY A 644 31.47 -28.30 -27.32
CA GLY A 644 30.17 -27.78 -26.87
C GLY A 644 29.60 -28.34 -25.56
N PRO A 645 28.28 -28.19 -25.32
CA PRO A 645 27.70 -28.32 -23.99
C PRO A 645 27.69 -29.78 -23.53
N LEU A 646 28.34 -30.04 -22.39
CA LEU A 646 28.25 -31.31 -21.70
C LEU A 646 26.96 -31.35 -20.89
N GLU A 647 26.08 -32.26 -21.30
CA GLU A 647 24.97 -32.75 -20.52
C GLU A 647 25.41 -33.37 -19.19
N ASP A 648 24.48 -33.20 -18.28
CA ASP A 648 24.40 -33.51 -16.87
C ASP A 648 24.36 -35.01 -16.57
N HIS A 649 25.32 -35.57 -15.81
CA HIS A 649 25.15 -36.87 -15.15
C HIS A 649 26.13 -37.08 -13.97
N ASN A 650 25.69 -36.79 -12.74
CA ASN A 650 25.92 -37.68 -11.58
C ASN A 650 25.12 -37.27 -10.32
N TRP A 651 23.78 -37.27 -10.40
CA TRP A 651 22.91 -37.33 -9.21
C TRP A 651 22.31 -38.74 -9.06
N PRO A 652 22.27 -39.33 -7.85
CA PRO A 652 21.67 -40.64 -7.62
C PRO A 652 20.19 -40.69 -8.05
N GLN A 653 19.78 -41.81 -8.68
CA GLN A 653 18.43 -42.08 -9.24
C GLN A 653 17.24 -41.98 -8.25
N TYR A 654 17.46 -41.60 -6.99
CA TYR A 654 16.42 -41.40 -5.98
C TYR A 654 15.91 -39.94 -5.86
N PHE A 655 16.41 -39.00 -6.69
CA PHE A 655 16.06 -37.57 -6.62
C PHE A 655 15.40 -36.98 -7.89
N ARG A 656 15.06 -37.80 -8.90
CA ARG A 656 14.25 -37.30 -10.02
C ARG A 656 12.77 -37.30 -9.64
N ASP A 657 12.09 -36.17 -9.85
CA ASP A 657 10.64 -36.10 -9.69
C ASP A 657 10.00 -37.05 -10.71
N PRO A 658 9.26 -38.09 -10.29
CA PRO A 658 8.57 -39.00 -11.21
C PRO A 658 7.49 -38.30 -12.06
N CYS A 659 7.15 -37.04 -11.77
CA CYS A 659 6.29 -36.18 -12.57
C CYS A 659 7.03 -35.34 -13.63
N ASP A 660 8.35 -35.49 -13.81
CA ASP A 660 9.13 -34.78 -14.84
C ASP A 660 9.89 -35.75 -15.78
N PRO A 661 9.50 -35.87 -17.06
CA PRO A 661 8.38 -35.18 -17.71
C PRO A 661 7.01 -35.75 -17.30
N ASN A 662 5.95 -34.92 -17.34
CA ASN A 662 4.60 -35.29 -16.92
C ASN A 662 4.09 -36.54 -17.68
N PRO A 663 3.88 -37.68 -17.00
CA PRO A 663 3.46 -38.93 -17.64
C PRO A 663 1.94 -39.04 -17.88
N CYS A 664 1.14 -38.06 -17.43
CA CYS A 664 -0.30 -38.04 -17.56
C CYS A 664 -0.75 -37.56 -18.96
N GLN A 665 -1.78 -38.19 -19.51
CA GLN A 665 -2.36 -37.85 -20.81
C GLN A 665 -3.56 -36.90 -20.66
N ASN A 666 -4.00 -36.30 -21.77
CA ASN A 666 -5.21 -35.46 -21.85
C ASN A 666 -5.25 -34.36 -20.78
N GLU A 667 -4.13 -33.62 -20.64
CA GLU A 667 -3.96 -32.53 -19.68
C GLU A 667 -4.10 -32.96 -18.20
N GLY A 668 -3.95 -34.26 -17.91
CA GLY A 668 -3.92 -34.77 -16.55
C GLY A 668 -2.76 -34.17 -15.75
N ILE A 669 -3.04 -33.83 -14.49
CA ILE A 669 -2.04 -33.26 -13.57
C ILE A 669 -1.34 -34.43 -12.86
N CYS A 670 -0.02 -34.53 -13.02
CA CYS A 670 0.77 -35.51 -12.25
C CYS A 670 0.94 -35.05 -10.81
N VAL A 671 0.69 -35.96 -9.88
CA VAL A 671 0.92 -35.76 -8.45
C VAL A 671 1.81 -36.89 -7.95
N ASN A 672 2.96 -36.54 -7.37
CA ASN A 672 3.83 -37.49 -6.71
C ASN A 672 3.27 -37.86 -5.33
N VAL A 673 2.78 -39.08 -5.18
CA VAL A 673 2.25 -39.61 -3.92
C VAL A 673 3.23 -40.64 -3.40
N LYS A 674 4.05 -40.26 -2.40
CA LYS A 674 5.03 -41.15 -1.73
C LYS A 674 6.03 -41.80 -2.71
N GLY A 675 6.50 -41.06 -3.71
CA GLY A 675 7.47 -41.55 -4.70
C GLY A 675 6.85 -42.31 -5.87
N MET A 676 5.53 -42.33 -6.00
CA MET A 676 4.80 -42.95 -7.12
C MET A 676 3.98 -41.91 -7.88
N VAL A 677 3.88 -42.09 -9.20
CA VAL A 677 3.06 -41.27 -10.09
C VAL A 677 1.58 -41.54 -9.85
N SER A 678 0.79 -40.48 -9.64
CA SER A 678 -0.68 -40.53 -9.65
C SER A 678 -1.22 -39.41 -10.53
N CYS A 679 -2.01 -39.74 -11.55
CA CYS A 679 -2.61 -38.74 -12.44
C CYS A 679 -3.98 -38.28 -11.95
N ARG A 680 -4.20 -36.97 -11.91
CA ARG A 680 -5.50 -36.34 -11.66
C ARG A 680 -6.10 -35.93 -13.00
N CYS A 681 -7.19 -36.59 -13.37
CA CYS A 681 -7.79 -36.43 -14.68
C CYS A 681 -8.75 -35.25 -14.74
N VAL A 682 -8.73 -34.54 -15.86
CA VAL A 682 -9.63 -33.41 -16.12
C VAL A 682 -11.06 -33.92 -16.28
N SER A 683 -12.02 -33.23 -15.66
CA SER A 683 -13.46 -33.47 -15.83
C SER A 683 -14.16 -32.18 -16.22
N GLY A 684 -14.89 -32.21 -17.34
CA GLY A 684 -15.77 -31.13 -17.78
C GLY A 684 -17.25 -31.42 -17.46
N PRO A 685 -18.16 -30.51 -17.86
CA PRO A 685 -19.59 -30.63 -17.56
C PRO A 685 -20.27 -31.85 -18.19
N ALA A 686 -19.74 -32.36 -19.31
CA ALA A 686 -20.33 -33.46 -20.07
C ALA A 686 -19.42 -34.70 -20.19
N PHE A 687 -18.17 -34.60 -19.77
CA PHE A 687 -17.16 -35.65 -19.94
C PHE A 687 -16.16 -35.68 -18.80
N PHE A 688 -15.50 -36.80 -18.60
CA PHE A 688 -14.38 -36.93 -17.68
C PHE A 688 -13.38 -37.96 -18.20
N TYR A 689 -12.10 -37.72 -17.98
CA TYR A 689 -11.06 -38.69 -18.29
C TYR A 689 -10.86 -39.66 -17.11
N THR A 690 -10.55 -40.91 -17.42
CA THR A 690 -10.36 -42.02 -16.48
C THR A 690 -9.16 -42.88 -16.87
N GLY A 691 -8.74 -43.75 -15.94
CA GLY A 691 -7.56 -44.59 -16.09
C GLY A 691 -6.34 -44.02 -15.38
N GLU A 692 -5.34 -44.87 -15.11
CA GLU A 692 -4.15 -44.54 -14.32
C GLU A 692 -3.33 -43.36 -14.87
N ARG A 693 -3.46 -43.07 -16.18
CA ARG A 693 -2.82 -41.94 -16.86
C ARG A 693 -3.80 -41.02 -17.57
N CYS A 694 -5.09 -41.07 -17.21
CA CYS A 694 -6.16 -40.29 -17.83
C CYS A 694 -6.38 -40.57 -19.33
N GLN A 695 -6.10 -41.80 -19.76
CA GLN A 695 -6.12 -42.20 -21.17
C GLN A 695 -7.53 -42.43 -21.75
N ALA A 696 -8.56 -42.62 -20.91
CA ALA A 696 -9.89 -43.01 -21.36
C ALA A 696 -10.93 -41.91 -21.12
N LEU A 697 -11.54 -41.41 -22.19
CA LEU A 697 -12.67 -40.47 -22.13
C LEU A 697 -13.97 -41.20 -21.78
N GLN A 698 -14.70 -40.68 -20.80
CA GLN A 698 -16.06 -41.11 -20.43
C GLN A 698 -17.02 -39.93 -20.57
N LEU A 699 -18.26 -40.20 -20.96
CA LEU A 699 -19.33 -39.21 -21.03
C LEU A 699 -20.34 -39.50 -19.92
N TYR A 700 -20.89 -38.45 -19.30
CA TYR A 700 -21.95 -38.64 -18.32
C TYR A 700 -23.17 -39.30 -18.98
N SER A 701 -23.71 -40.34 -18.35
CA SER A 701 -24.88 -41.10 -18.85
C SER A 701 -26.12 -40.24 -19.08
N SER A 702 -26.21 -39.09 -18.42
CA SER A 702 -27.27 -38.08 -18.61
C SER A 702 -27.23 -37.37 -19.97
N VAL A 703 -26.10 -37.41 -20.69
CA VAL A 703 -25.93 -36.75 -22.00
C VAL A 703 -26.20 -37.72 -23.16
N LEU A 704 -26.03 -39.03 -22.96
CA LEU A 704 -26.33 -40.04 -23.98
C LEU A 704 -27.83 -40.15 -24.30
N GLY A 705 -28.70 -39.77 -23.34
CA GLY A 705 -30.16 -39.69 -23.53
C GLY A 705 -30.64 -38.50 -24.37
N LEU A 706 -29.82 -37.45 -24.52
CA LEU A 706 -30.16 -36.23 -25.27
C LEU A 706 -29.75 -36.29 -26.75
N LEU A 707 -28.86 -37.22 -27.13
CA LEU A 707 -28.42 -37.39 -28.52
C LEU A 707 -29.34 -38.28 -29.39
N ILE A 708 -30.29 -39.01 -28.79
CA ILE A 708 -31.31 -39.77 -29.53
C ILE A 708 -32.60 -38.95 -29.75
N GLY A 709 -32.79 -37.84 -29.04
CA GLY A 709 -33.99 -36.98 -29.15
C GLY A 709 -33.85 -35.73 -30.03
N GLY A 710 -32.64 -35.42 -30.52
CA GLY A 710 -32.30 -34.11 -31.11
C GLY A 710 -32.08 -34.07 -32.62
N VAL A 711 -32.66 -34.98 -33.41
CA VAL A 711 -32.51 -34.98 -34.89
C VAL A 711 -33.64 -34.22 -35.61
N ALA A 712 -34.58 -33.60 -34.88
CA ALA A 712 -35.81 -33.11 -35.50
C ALA A 712 -35.88 -31.60 -35.85
N SER A 713 -34.95 -30.73 -35.47
CA SER A 713 -35.11 -29.29 -35.77
C SER A 713 -33.78 -28.54 -35.75
N MET A 714 -33.58 -27.70 -36.78
CA MET A 714 -32.42 -26.82 -37.03
C MET A 714 -31.33 -27.37 -37.96
N ILE A 715 -31.74 -27.83 -39.14
CA ILE A 715 -31.01 -27.53 -40.39
C ILE A 715 -31.63 -26.23 -40.94
N PHE A 716 -30.82 -25.38 -41.59
CA PHE A 716 -31.03 -23.97 -42.02
C PHE A 716 -30.64 -22.99 -40.90
N LEU A 717 -29.61 -22.14 -41.01
CA LEU A 717 -29.08 -21.45 -42.18
C LEU A 717 -27.67 -20.90 -41.84
N THR A 718 -26.62 -21.45 -42.47
CA THR A 718 -25.28 -20.85 -42.53
C THR A 718 -25.19 -19.99 -43.79
N PHE A 719 -24.86 -18.70 -43.66
CA PHE A 719 -24.39 -17.89 -44.78
C PHE A 719 -22.97 -18.33 -45.15
N THR A 720 -22.76 -18.59 -46.44
CA THR A 720 -21.43 -18.68 -47.08
C THR A 720 -21.25 -17.47 -47.99
N ILE A 721 -20.07 -16.83 -47.83
CA ILE A 721 -19.46 -15.72 -48.60
C ILE A 721 -20.02 -14.33 -48.28
#